data_AF-A0A101QNJ3-F1
#
_entry.id   AF-A0A101QNJ3-F1
#
_cell.length_a   1.000
_cell.length_b   1.000
_cell.length_c   1.000
_cell.angle_alpha   90.00
_cell.angle_beta   90.00
_cell.angle_gamma   90.00
#
_symmetry.space_group_name_H-M   'P 1'
#
loop_
_entity.id
_entity.type
_entity.pdbx_description
1 polymer ?
#
loop_
_entity_poly.entity_id
_entity_poly.type
_entity_poly.pdbx_seq_one_letter_code
_entity_poly.pdbx_strand_id
1 'polypeptide(L)'
;MIVGIDSYPGAPLFGCVNDAKDVASCLSLEQYDFDSKLLLNGQATRSNIRRHLHELAYGEEEGGTLLFYFAGHGQVLGQGGHLVTHDGEMYDPGISLGDMAQIMESASNNFDHVVTILDCCHSGSAYSWTNSRPLQAGDIEREVPAVNESRCILAACRPEEEAEERRGRGIFTDALTSAMLGDAVNWDGNITLLGIYEYVTAALSSEIQTPVFKGDIAGTVVLGSGFPKREGPPIDRSELAQNLAKAHHLVDQYHYLQLTELSERNVRLQQGSKTCSIELEPVVNWFEETEKALPDLRRNSDWINLVARVREFRKNLADISVGEQTRFGRVIRHLGHGGYGHVWELEGDGGKRYAMKVFHGNELDDEVKVRRFANGYNNMRKLEHPYIVRVHEMLAAPYGFLMDSIPGDNLRKAYIDRGDPESVLQLMIDICETVQHAHSQQVRHRDIKPENIIAEYNGDGRLAPYLTDFDLAYHETNRTVTTNIGVGGVINYAAPEQLFEPNARTARSETVDVFSLAQLMFFVITGRDPSGENFTKNVEILTHDLASWVDDRAAATLINLYKSSTSKQPSERPQTVVDFVSELRRAESVIQIASGTDQIPEGDLCRRIGHLYAGINHYSATEGECRMNSRSGQVEIVARIKNITPRGTASMELECAVTDKIPVPSLKSGRSARDSINIRLDKVVARLPGVQRHAGNKGAYQVFFTINDVTLNVTGVNRVTDIISAAVAGIEQW
;
A
#
# COMPACT_ATOMS: atom_id res chain seq x y z
N MET A 1 34.65 -9.33 -24.92
CA MET A 1 35.89 -8.50 -24.90
C MET A 1 35.55 -7.06 -25.26
N ILE A 2 36.13 -6.08 -24.56
CA ILE A 2 35.78 -4.65 -24.64
C ILE A 2 37.08 -3.84 -24.76
N VAL A 3 37.16 -2.97 -25.76
CA VAL A 3 38.35 -2.17 -26.08
C VAL A 3 38.01 -0.69 -26.12
N GLY A 4 38.81 0.15 -25.45
CA GLY A 4 38.69 1.61 -25.48
C GLY A 4 40.05 2.30 -25.58
N ILE A 5 40.24 3.17 -26.57
CA ILE A 5 41.52 3.81 -26.85
C ILE A 5 41.35 5.32 -27.02
N ASP A 6 41.93 6.09 -26.10
CA ASP A 6 42.06 7.55 -26.20
C ASP A 6 43.47 7.95 -26.64
N SER A 7 44.49 7.25 -26.11
CA SER A 7 45.88 7.66 -26.20
C SER A 7 46.55 7.20 -27.50
N TYR A 8 46.30 7.86 -28.62
CA TYR A 8 47.00 7.58 -29.88
C TYR A 8 48.27 8.46 -30.03
N PRO A 9 49.43 7.90 -30.45
CA PRO A 9 50.70 8.64 -30.54
C PRO A 9 50.74 9.87 -31.48
N GLY A 10 49.69 10.15 -32.25
CA GLY A 10 49.60 11.35 -33.11
C GLY A 10 48.18 11.92 -33.31
N ALA A 11 47.15 11.32 -32.74
CA ALA A 11 45.75 11.73 -32.93
C ALA A 11 44.87 11.33 -31.71
N PRO A 12 45.09 11.90 -30.52
CA PRO A 12 44.38 11.49 -29.31
C PRO A 12 42.86 11.75 -29.40
N LEU A 13 42.09 10.86 -28.78
CA LEU A 13 40.63 10.99 -28.56
C LEU A 13 40.33 11.26 -27.09
N PHE A 14 39.09 11.66 -26.79
CA PHE A 14 38.66 12.06 -25.46
C PHE A 14 37.27 11.49 -25.11
N GLY A 15 37.18 10.18 -24.88
CA GLY A 15 35.90 9.59 -24.47
C GLY A 15 35.82 8.07 -24.57
N CYS A 16 36.55 7.46 -25.51
CA CYS A 16 36.49 6.05 -25.82
C CYS A 16 36.82 5.13 -24.64
N VAL A 17 37.71 5.56 -23.74
CA VAL A 17 38.00 4.81 -22.49
C VAL A 17 36.82 4.83 -21.53
N ASN A 18 36.09 5.95 -21.43
CA ASN A 18 34.90 6.04 -20.60
C ASN A 18 33.77 5.21 -21.20
N ASP A 19 33.58 5.29 -22.52
CA ASP A 19 32.59 4.50 -23.27
C ASP A 19 32.79 2.99 -23.03
N ALA A 20 34.03 2.51 -23.16
CA ALA A 20 34.38 1.12 -22.88
C ALA A 20 34.12 0.71 -21.41
N LYS A 21 34.34 1.60 -20.44
CA LYS A 21 34.04 1.34 -19.02
C LYS A 21 32.54 1.31 -18.74
N ASP A 22 31.77 2.18 -19.38
CA ASP A 22 30.32 2.26 -19.18
C ASP A 22 29.64 1.00 -19.75
N VAL A 23 30.06 0.52 -20.93
CA VAL A 23 29.59 -0.76 -21.50
C VAL A 23 30.01 -1.95 -20.62
N ALA A 24 31.26 -1.98 -20.14
CA ALA A 24 31.72 -3.02 -19.21
C ALA A 24 30.89 -3.04 -17.90
N SER A 25 30.52 -1.86 -17.40
CA SER A 25 29.68 -1.74 -16.21
C SER A 25 28.28 -2.28 -16.45
N CYS A 26 27.67 -2.00 -17.61
CA CYS A 26 26.37 -2.55 -17.98
C CYS A 26 26.41 -4.10 -18.05
N LEU A 27 27.43 -4.66 -18.69
CA LEU A 27 27.60 -6.11 -18.83
C LEU A 27 27.92 -6.83 -17.51
N SER A 28 28.25 -6.09 -16.44
CA SER A 28 28.49 -6.64 -15.10
C SER A 28 27.25 -6.73 -14.22
N LEU A 29 26.11 -6.21 -14.68
CA LEU A 29 24.84 -6.31 -13.93
C LEU A 29 24.35 -7.75 -13.90
N GLU A 30 23.63 -8.15 -12.85
CA GLU A 30 23.11 -9.52 -12.66
C GLU A 30 22.22 -10.01 -13.81
N GLN A 31 21.63 -9.09 -14.58
CA GLN A 31 20.79 -9.40 -15.74
C GLN A 31 21.59 -9.82 -16.99
N TYR A 32 22.92 -9.65 -16.97
CA TYR A 32 23.85 -9.97 -18.05
C TYR A 32 24.84 -11.04 -17.59
N ASP A 33 24.92 -12.15 -18.33
CA ASP A 33 25.81 -13.27 -18.00
C ASP A 33 27.07 -13.25 -18.89
N PHE A 34 27.93 -12.25 -18.69
CA PHE A 34 29.16 -12.07 -19.48
C PHE A 34 30.39 -12.01 -18.59
N ASP A 35 31.42 -12.80 -18.92
CA ASP A 35 32.77 -12.60 -18.41
C ASP A 35 33.50 -11.56 -19.28
N SER A 36 33.70 -10.35 -18.75
CA SER A 36 34.16 -9.20 -19.53
C SER A 36 35.67 -8.94 -19.37
N LYS A 37 36.40 -9.00 -20.48
CA LYS A 37 37.80 -8.55 -20.58
C LYS A 37 37.89 -7.13 -21.12
N LEU A 38 38.42 -6.20 -20.33
CA LEU A 38 38.63 -4.79 -20.70
C LEU A 38 40.10 -4.52 -21.08
N LEU A 39 40.34 -3.94 -22.27
CA LEU A 39 41.66 -3.49 -22.73
C LEU A 39 41.64 -1.98 -23.04
N LEU A 40 42.49 -1.21 -22.35
CA LEU A 40 42.50 0.24 -22.45
C LEU A 40 43.85 0.80 -22.91
N ASN A 41 43.83 1.81 -23.78
CA ASN A 41 45.02 2.59 -24.20
C ASN A 41 46.23 1.69 -24.54
N GLY A 42 47.34 1.83 -23.81
CA GLY A 42 48.58 1.10 -24.04
C GLY A 42 48.48 -0.43 -23.97
N GLN A 43 47.38 -0.96 -23.44
CA GLN A 43 47.11 -2.41 -23.44
C GLN A 43 46.45 -2.88 -24.75
N ALA A 44 45.78 -1.98 -25.46
CA ALA A 44 45.02 -2.24 -26.68
C ALA A 44 45.91 -2.19 -27.94
N THR A 45 47.03 -2.93 -27.90
CA THR A 45 47.90 -3.12 -29.05
C THR A 45 47.33 -4.16 -30.01
N ARG A 46 47.75 -4.12 -31.29
CA ARG A 46 47.35 -5.10 -32.31
C ARG A 46 47.56 -6.53 -31.85
N SER A 47 48.74 -6.82 -31.31
CA SER A 47 49.09 -8.14 -30.81
C SER A 47 48.22 -8.59 -29.64
N ASN A 48 47.93 -7.70 -28.69
CA ASN A 48 47.12 -8.06 -27.52
C ASN A 48 45.66 -8.30 -27.89
N ILE A 49 45.06 -7.45 -28.71
CA ILE A 49 43.67 -7.62 -29.15
C ILE A 49 43.54 -8.92 -29.96
N ARG A 50 44.46 -9.15 -30.91
CA ARG A 50 44.48 -10.40 -31.69
C ARG A 50 44.64 -11.63 -30.82
N ARG A 51 45.57 -11.61 -29.85
CA ARG A 51 45.81 -12.75 -28.97
C ARG A 51 44.53 -13.19 -28.26
N HIS A 52 43.82 -12.26 -27.62
CA HIS A 52 42.58 -12.59 -26.90
C HIS A 52 41.45 -13.02 -27.85
N LEU A 53 41.32 -12.39 -29.03
CA LEU A 53 40.33 -12.83 -30.01
C LEU A 53 40.63 -14.24 -30.55
N HIS A 54 41.90 -14.56 -30.77
CA HIS A 54 42.31 -15.91 -31.18
C HIS A 54 42.09 -16.94 -30.07
N GLU A 55 42.34 -16.59 -28.80
CA GLU A 55 42.04 -17.44 -27.65
C GLU A 55 40.53 -17.76 -27.58
N LEU A 56 39.67 -16.78 -27.81
CA LEU A 56 38.22 -16.97 -27.84
C LEU A 56 37.75 -17.75 -29.08
N ALA A 57 38.34 -17.50 -30.25
CA ALA A 57 37.90 -18.10 -31.51
C ALA A 57 38.42 -19.52 -31.79
N TYR A 58 39.58 -19.88 -31.22
CA TYR A 58 40.25 -21.16 -31.48
C TYR A 58 40.60 -21.92 -30.20
N GLY A 59 40.21 -21.40 -29.04
CA GLY A 59 40.39 -22.07 -27.74
C GLY A 59 39.30 -23.10 -27.48
N GLU A 60 39.32 -23.63 -26.25
CA GLU A 60 38.35 -24.61 -25.73
C GLU A 60 37.14 -23.95 -25.04
N GLU A 61 37.09 -22.61 -24.99
CA GLU A 61 35.97 -21.88 -24.39
C GLU A 61 34.75 -21.91 -25.32
N GLU A 62 33.62 -22.38 -24.80
CA GLU A 62 32.32 -22.42 -25.47
C GLU A 62 31.30 -21.60 -24.66
N GLY A 63 30.31 -20.98 -25.31
CA GLY A 63 29.30 -20.20 -24.61
C GLY A 63 28.14 -19.73 -25.48
N GLY A 64 27.15 -19.07 -24.87
CA GLY A 64 25.96 -18.62 -25.59
C GLY A 64 26.22 -17.42 -26.51
N THR A 65 26.88 -16.36 -26.01
CA THR A 65 27.12 -15.14 -26.80
C THR A 65 28.54 -14.63 -26.60
N LEU A 66 29.28 -14.50 -27.71
CA LEU A 66 30.53 -13.74 -27.77
C LEU A 66 30.24 -12.30 -28.18
N LEU A 67 30.55 -11.35 -27.30
CA LEU A 67 30.43 -9.92 -27.58
C LEU A 67 31.81 -9.25 -27.70
N PHE A 68 32.08 -8.61 -28.83
CA PHE A 68 33.23 -7.74 -29.03
C PHE A 68 32.78 -6.28 -29.14
N TYR A 69 33.28 -5.43 -28.26
CA TYR A 69 33.04 -3.98 -28.30
C TYR A 69 34.34 -3.22 -28.55
N PHE A 70 34.33 -2.26 -29.46
CA PHE A 70 35.48 -1.40 -29.75
C PHE A 70 35.05 0.08 -29.83
N ALA A 71 35.72 0.93 -29.04
CA ALA A 71 35.65 2.39 -29.13
C ALA A 71 37.05 2.97 -29.42
N GLY A 72 37.17 3.78 -30.48
CA GLY A 72 38.43 4.37 -30.90
C GLY A 72 38.41 4.89 -32.34
N HIS A 73 39.58 5.09 -32.95
CA HIS A 73 39.70 5.50 -34.35
C HIS A 73 39.38 4.35 -35.33
N GLY A 74 38.69 4.69 -36.41
CA GLY A 74 38.54 3.84 -37.59
C GLY A 74 39.15 4.52 -38.81
N GLN A 75 39.83 3.76 -39.67
CA GLN A 75 40.47 4.27 -40.87
C GLN A 75 40.17 3.39 -42.08
N VAL A 76 39.97 4.00 -43.25
CA VAL A 76 39.87 3.29 -44.52
C VAL A 76 41.23 3.28 -45.21
N LEU A 77 41.76 2.10 -45.52
CA LEU A 77 43.01 1.91 -46.26
C LEU A 77 42.74 1.03 -47.49
N GLY A 78 42.85 1.61 -48.69
CA GLY A 78 42.49 0.94 -49.94
C GLY A 78 40.97 0.72 -50.04
N GLN A 79 40.53 -0.53 -50.15
CA GLN A 79 39.10 -0.91 -50.18
C GLN A 79 38.58 -1.47 -48.84
N GLY A 80 39.41 -1.51 -47.78
CA GLY A 80 39.04 -2.12 -46.50
C GLY A 80 39.09 -1.15 -45.32
N GLY A 81 38.09 -1.22 -44.44
CA GLY A 81 38.10 -0.54 -43.14
C GLY A 81 39.00 -1.24 -42.12
N HIS A 82 39.57 -0.46 -41.21
CA HIS A 82 40.49 -0.91 -40.17
C HIS A 82 40.13 -0.28 -38.82
N LEU A 83 40.24 -1.07 -37.75
CA LEU A 83 40.24 -0.61 -36.37
C LEU A 83 41.66 -0.16 -36.01
N VAL A 84 41.82 1.11 -35.64
CA VAL A 84 43.13 1.67 -35.32
C VAL A 84 43.52 1.27 -33.90
N THR A 85 44.58 0.48 -33.75
CA THR A 85 45.07 0.04 -32.44
C THR A 85 46.02 1.08 -31.83
N HIS A 86 46.34 0.96 -30.54
CA HIS A 86 47.18 1.94 -29.84
C HIS A 86 48.58 2.10 -30.49
N ASP A 87 49.09 1.00 -31.04
CA ASP A 87 50.36 0.88 -31.77
C ASP A 87 50.22 1.06 -33.29
N GLY A 88 49.07 1.56 -33.77
CA GLY A 88 48.78 1.74 -35.19
C GLY A 88 49.63 2.84 -35.84
N GLU A 89 50.04 2.59 -37.08
CA GLU A 89 50.80 3.53 -37.92
C GLU A 89 50.03 3.89 -39.21
N MET A 90 50.42 4.96 -39.91
CA MET A 90 49.72 5.51 -41.08
C MET A 90 49.42 4.48 -42.20
N TYR A 91 50.29 3.49 -42.39
CA TYR A 91 50.15 2.42 -43.40
C TYR A 91 49.93 1.03 -42.81
N ASP A 92 49.86 0.92 -41.48
CA ASP A 92 49.51 -0.30 -40.74
C ASP A 92 48.65 0.09 -39.53
N PRO A 93 47.39 0.51 -39.76
CA PRO A 93 46.57 1.12 -38.73
C PRO A 93 46.23 0.16 -37.57
N GLY A 94 46.28 -1.16 -37.81
CA GLY A 94 45.98 -2.15 -36.77
C GLY A 94 45.27 -3.39 -37.32
N ILE A 95 44.00 -3.57 -36.94
CA ILE A 95 43.23 -4.78 -37.29
C ILE A 95 42.28 -4.45 -38.44
N SER A 96 42.43 -5.15 -39.56
CA SER A 96 41.49 -5.01 -40.67
C SER A 96 40.14 -5.64 -40.32
N LEU A 97 39.04 -5.03 -40.78
CA LEU A 97 37.69 -5.58 -40.59
C LEU A 97 37.53 -6.94 -41.31
N GLY A 98 38.34 -7.21 -42.34
CA GLY A 98 38.39 -8.51 -43.00
C GLY A 98 39.03 -9.61 -42.15
N ASP A 99 40.16 -9.31 -41.49
CA ASP A 99 40.78 -10.24 -40.53
C ASP A 99 39.83 -10.50 -39.36
N MET A 100 39.17 -9.44 -38.89
CA MET A 100 38.19 -9.54 -37.81
C MET A 100 37.03 -10.46 -38.17
N ALA A 101 36.50 -10.34 -39.39
CA ALA A 101 35.43 -11.20 -39.89
C ALA A 101 35.83 -12.68 -39.89
N GLN A 102 37.07 -13.01 -40.29
CA GLN A 102 37.57 -14.39 -40.30
C GLN A 102 37.71 -14.97 -38.88
N ILE A 103 38.16 -14.15 -37.94
CA ILE A 103 38.27 -14.56 -36.53
C ILE A 103 36.88 -14.79 -35.94
N MET A 104 35.93 -13.88 -36.21
CA MET A 104 34.54 -14.00 -35.75
C MET A 104 33.80 -15.17 -36.38
N GLU A 105 34.07 -15.48 -37.65
CA GLU A 105 33.59 -16.69 -38.32
C GLU A 105 34.18 -17.96 -37.70
N SER A 106 35.42 -17.93 -37.23
CA SER A 106 35.99 -19.08 -36.54
C SER A 106 35.37 -19.26 -35.16
N ALA A 107 35.10 -18.15 -34.46
CA ALA A 107 34.47 -18.14 -33.15
C ALA A 107 33.03 -18.68 -33.16
N SER A 108 32.31 -18.60 -34.29
CA SER A 108 30.94 -19.09 -34.35
C SER A 108 30.84 -20.62 -34.22
N ASN A 109 31.95 -21.36 -34.42
CA ASN A 109 32.01 -22.79 -34.09
C ASN A 109 31.91 -23.07 -32.58
N ASN A 110 32.25 -22.10 -31.72
CA ASN A 110 32.30 -22.23 -30.27
C ASN A 110 31.18 -21.46 -29.54
N PHE A 111 30.51 -20.52 -30.22
CA PHE A 111 29.48 -19.66 -29.64
C PHE A 111 28.22 -19.61 -30.50
N ASP A 112 27.03 -19.74 -29.88
CA ASP A 112 25.74 -19.70 -30.60
C ASP A 112 25.52 -18.35 -31.30
N HIS A 113 26.00 -17.27 -30.67
CA HIS A 113 25.87 -15.90 -31.16
C HIS A 113 27.22 -15.17 -31.08
N VAL A 114 27.63 -14.55 -32.19
CA VAL A 114 28.83 -13.72 -32.27
C VAL A 114 28.43 -12.30 -32.66
N VAL A 115 28.59 -11.37 -31.73
CA VAL A 115 28.13 -9.98 -31.84
C VAL A 115 29.32 -9.03 -31.76
N THR A 116 29.42 -8.11 -32.72
CA THR A 116 30.42 -7.04 -32.74
C THR A 116 29.74 -5.68 -32.69
N ILE A 117 30.14 -4.83 -31.75
CA ILE A 117 29.66 -3.45 -31.62
C ILE A 117 30.85 -2.50 -31.83
N LEU A 118 30.72 -1.58 -32.79
CA LEU A 118 31.80 -0.67 -33.20
C LEU A 118 31.38 0.80 -33.01
N ASP A 119 32.03 1.49 -32.08
CA ASP A 119 31.93 2.93 -31.85
C ASP A 119 33.20 3.63 -32.39
N CYS A 120 33.30 3.70 -33.72
CA CYS A 120 34.41 4.36 -34.42
C CYS A 120 33.98 4.94 -35.77
N CYS A 121 34.70 5.95 -36.26
CA CYS A 121 34.48 6.54 -37.58
C CYS A 121 34.62 5.49 -38.69
N HIS A 122 33.84 5.61 -39.76
CA HIS A 122 33.82 4.67 -40.89
C HIS A 122 33.50 3.20 -40.53
N SER A 123 32.93 2.94 -39.34
CA SER A 123 32.60 1.59 -38.85
C SER A 123 31.65 0.83 -39.78
N GLY A 124 30.80 1.54 -40.53
CA GLY A 124 29.93 0.96 -41.54
C GLY A 124 30.65 0.33 -42.74
N SER A 125 31.96 0.58 -42.95
CA SER A 125 32.77 0.01 -44.05
C SER A 125 33.06 -1.49 -43.93
N ALA A 126 32.63 -2.13 -42.83
CA ALA A 126 32.64 -3.58 -42.69
C ALA A 126 31.90 -4.24 -43.87
N TYR A 127 32.62 -5.07 -44.64
CA TYR A 127 32.01 -5.96 -45.64
C TYR A 127 30.95 -6.82 -44.96
N SER A 128 29.85 -7.12 -45.67
CA SER A 128 28.95 -8.19 -45.24
C SER A 128 29.78 -9.44 -45.02
N TRP A 129 29.78 -10.00 -43.81
CA TRP A 129 30.53 -11.22 -43.48
C TRP A 129 30.11 -12.44 -44.32
N THR A 130 29.10 -12.27 -45.18
CA THR A 130 28.63 -13.24 -46.17
C THR A 130 29.43 -13.18 -47.47
N ASN A 131 30.65 -13.71 -47.47
CA ASN A 131 31.25 -14.22 -48.71
C ASN A 131 30.81 -15.67 -48.90
N SER A 132 29.74 -15.89 -49.66
CA SER A 132 29.45 -17.20 -50.25
C SER A 132 30.61 -17.55 -51.19
N ARG A 133 31.57 -18.36 -50.74
CA ARG A 133 32.56 -18.94 -51.66
C ARG A 133 31.82 -19.91 -52.59
N PRO A 134 32.07 -19.89 -53.92
CA PRO A 134 31.52 -20.91 -54.81
C PRO A 134 32.02 -22.29 -54.38
N LEU A 135 31.09 -23.24 -54.20
CA LEU A 135 31.41 -24.63 -53.85
C LEU A 135 32.46 -25.18 -54.82
N GLN A 136 33.62 -25.57 -54.30
CA GLN A 136 34.62 -26.32 -55.03
C GLN A 136 34.28 -27.81 -54.98
N ALA A 137 34.81 -28.60 -55.92
CA ALA A 137 34.52 -30.03 -55.99
C ALA A 137 34.90 -30.82 -54.72
N GLY A 138 35.80 -30.28 -53.87
CA GLY A 138 36.16 -30.85 -52.57
C GLY A 138 35.18 -30.52 -51.42
N ASP A 139 34.27 -29.56 -51.61
CA ASP A 139 33.28 -29.16 -50.60
C ASP A 139 32.05 -30.10 -50.59
N ILE A 140 31.97 -31.06 -51.52
CA ILE A 140 30.91 -32.08 -51.60
C ILE A 140 31.19 -33.25 -50.63
N GLU A 141 32.43 -33.41 -50.14
CA GLU A 141 32.80 -34.47 -49.18
C GLU A 141 32.73 -34.02 -47.70
N ARG A 142 32.59 -32.72 -47.43
CA ARG A 142 32.29 -32.21 -46.09
C ARG A 142 30.82 -31.81 -46.05
N GLU A 143 30.06 -32.41 -45.14
CA GLU A 143 28.71 -31.95 -44.83
C GLU A 143 28.70 -30.42 -44.73
N VAL A 144 27.93 -29.75 -45.58
CA VAL A 144 27.70 -28.31 -45.46
C VAL A 144 27.04 -28.11 -44.09
N PRO A 145 27.70 -27.46 -43.11
CA PRO A 145 27.10 -27.27 -41.81
C PRO A 145 25.82 -26.45 -41.99
N ALA A 146 24.72 -26.92 -41.41
CA ALA A 146 23.53 -26.10 -41.26
C ALA A 146 23.88 -24.96 -40.29
N VAL A 147 24.16 -23.77 -40.82
CA VAL A 147 24.57 -22.61 -40.02
C VAL A 147 23.35 -22.13 -39.22
N ASN A 148 23.25 -22.55 -37.97
CA ASN A 148 22.28 -22.04 -36.99
C ASN A 148 22.86 -20.87 -36.15
N GLU A 149 24.02 -20.33 -36.54
CA GLU A 149 24.80 -19.36 -35.76
C GLU A 149 24.45 -17.92 -36.16
N SER A 150 24.20 -17.05 -35.16
CA SER A 150 23.95 -15.62 -35.42
C SER A 150 25.26 -14.84 -35.44
N ARG A 151 25.59 -14.16 -36.54
CA ARG A 151 26.81 -13.34 -36.68
C ARG A 151 26.44 -11.92 -37.07
N CYS A 152 26.64 -10.98 -36.16
CA CYS A 152 26.09 -9.62 -36.27
C CYS A 152 27.11 -8.52 -35.98
N ILE A 153 26.96 -7.39 -36.67
CA ILE A 153 27.66 -6.14 -36.44
C ILE A 153 26.64 -5.03 -36.20
N LEU A 154 26.82 -4.29 -35.11
CA LEU A 154 26.18 -3.02 -34.83
C LEU A 154 27.23 -1.91 -34.83
N ALA A 155 27.17 -1.00 -35.80
CA ALA A 155 28.12 0.09 -35.99
C ALA A 155 27.47 1.44 -35.68
N ALA A 156 28.24 2.37 -35.11
CA ALA A 156 27.77 3.69 -34.71
C ALA A 156 27.35 4.59 -35.88
N CYS A 157 28.00 4.44 -37.05
CA CYS A 157 27.79 5.31 -38.21
C CYS A 157 27.98 4.56 -39.55
N ARG A 158 27.53 5.18 -40.66
CA ARG A 158 27.74 4.68 -42.03
C ARG A 158 29.21 4.80 -42.48
N PRO A 159 29.65 4.10 -43.54
CA PRO A 159 31.03 4.19 -44.04
C PRO A 159 31.51 5.63 -44.32
N GLU A 160 30.60 6.49 -44.76
CA GLU A 160 30.83 7.87 -45.15
C GLU A 160 30.68 8.90 -44.01
N GLU A 161 30.29 8.46 -42.81
CA GLU A 161 30.02 9.31 -41.64
C GLU A 161 31.13 9.19 -40.58
N GLU A 162 31.26 10.23 -39.74
CA GLU A 162 32.12 10.24 -38.55
C GLU A 162 31.27 10.01 -37.29
N ALA A 163 31.84 9.40 -36.26
CA ALA A 163 31.17 9.23 -34.97
C ALA A 163 31.35 10.50 -34.12
N GLU A 164 30.27 10.98 -33.47
CA GLU A 164 30.30 12.20 -32.65
C GLU A 164 30.39 11.94 -31.14
N GLU A 165 30.95 12.92 -30.42
CA GLU A 165 31.05 12.92 -28.95
C GLU A 165 30.35 14.14 -28.35
N ARG A 166 29.65 13.94 -27.22
CA ARG A 166 29.02 15.01 -26.44
C ARG A 166 29.38 14.88 -24.97
N ARG A 167 29.99 15.93 -24.40
CA ARG A 167 30.41 15.98 -22.98
C ARG A 167 31.41 14.87 -22.58
N GLY A 168 32.28 14.44 -23.50
CA GLY A 168 33.33 13.44 -23.22
C GLY A 168 32.87 11.98 -23.24
N ARG A 169 31.77 11.71 -23.97
CA ARG A 169 31.18 10.39 -24.25
C ARG A 169 30.70 10.34 -25.69
N GLY A 170 30.79 9.18 -26.34
CA GLY A 170 30.17 8.95 -27.65
C GLY A 170 28.65 9.03 -27.55
N ILE A 171 28.00 9.79 -28.45
CA ILE A 171 26.52 9.88 -28.46
C ILE A 171 25.86 8.53 -28.79
N PHE A 172 26.56 7.67 -29.52
CA PHE A 172 26.15 6.28 -29.75
C PHE A 172 26.22 5.46 -28.46
N THR A 173 27.33 5.54 -27.73
CA THR A 173 27.51 4.77 -26.49
C THR A 173 26.57 5.22 -25.38
N ASP A 174 26.25 6.51 -25.29
CA ASP A 174 25.24 7.00 -24.34
C ASP A 174 23.88 6.35 -24.60
N ALA A 175 23.43 6.31 -25.87
CA ALA A 175 22.19 5.63 -26.26
C ALA A 175 22.26 4.11 -26.05
N LEU A 176 23.40 3.47 -26.35
CA LEU A 176 23.62 2.04 -26.16
C LEU A 176 23.53 1.66 -24.68
N THR A 177 24.17 2.42 -23.79
CA THR A 177 24.18 2.14 -22.35
C THR A 177 22.80 2.38 -21.74
N SER A 178 22.06 3.42 -22.15
CA SER A 178 20.64 3.58 -21.78
C SER A 178 19.79 2.39 -22.21
N ALA A 179 19.97 1.90 -23.45
CA ALA A 179 19.29 0.71 -23.93
C ALA A 179 19.59 -0.51 -23.03
N MET A 180 20.87 -0.72 -22.69
CA MET A 180 21.32 -1.83 -21.86
C MET A 180 20.90 -1.72 -20.38
N LEU A 181 20.67 -0.52 -19.86
CA LEU A 181 20.23 -0.30 -18.49
C LEU A 181 18.73 -0.60 -18.26
N GLY A 182 17.97 -0.89 -19.31
CA GLY A 182 16.57 -1.27 -19.19
C GLY A 182 15.62 -0.53 -20.12
N ASP A 183 16.07 0.52 -20.82
CA ASP A 183 15.19 1.29 -21.69
C ASP A 183 14.78 0.51 -22.94
N ALA A 184 15.60 -0.43 -23.40
CA ALA A 184 15.29 -1.31 -24.53
C ALA A 184 14.67 -2.66 -24.13
N VAL A 185 14.27 -2.84 -22.86
CA VAL A 185 13.64 -4.09 -22.40
C VAL A 185 12.33 -4.35 -23.16
N ASN A 186 12.05 -5.58 -23.54
CA ASN A 186 10.78 -5.96 -24.16
C ASN A 186 9.72 -6.43 -23.13
N TRP A 187 8.56 -6.87 -23.61
CA TRP A 187 7.45 -7.39 -22.78
C TRP A 187 7.75 -8.69 -22.04
N ASP A 188 8.80 -9.40 -22.45
CA ASP A 188 9.26 -10.61 -21.77
C ASP A 188 10.29 -10.31 -20.68
N GLY A 189 10.76 -9.07 -20.54
CA GLY A 189 11.79 -8.67 -19.58
C GLY A 189 13.21 -8.90 -20.12
N ASN A 190 13.35 -9.01 -21.44
CA ASN A 190 14.61 -9.28 -22.12
C ASN A 190 15.10 -8.04 -22.87
N ILE A 191 16.41 -7.82 -22.89
CA ILE A 191 17.08 -6.88 -23.77
C ILE A 191 17.69 -7.68 -24.92
N THR A 192 17.24 -7.40 -26.12
CA THR A 192 17.66 -8.10 -27.34
C THR A 192 18.55 -7.22 -28.19
N LEU A 193 19.42 -7.82 -29.01
CA LEU A 193 20.29 -7.07 -29.91
C LEU A 193 19.49 -6.18 -30.88
N LEU A 194 18.38 -6.69 -31.43
CA LEU A 194 17.48 -5.93 -32.28
C LEU A 194 16.78 -4.80 -31.50
N GLY A 195 16.35 -5.05 -30.26
CA GLY A 195 15.75 -4.03 -29.41
C GLY A 195 16.72 -2.89 -29.08
N ILE A 196 17.99 -3.20 -28.84
CA ILE A 196 19.05 -2.20 -28.68
C ILE A 196 19.19 -1.38 -29.95
N TYR A 197 19.29 -2.02 -31.12
CA TYR A 197 19.42 -1.30 -32.39
C TYR A 197 18.23 -0.37 -32.66
N GLU A 198 17.01 -0.84 -32.44
CA GLU A 198 15.79 -0.04 -32.59
C GLU A 198 15.78 1.17 -31.66
N TYR A 199 16.19 0.99 -30.39
CA TYR A 199 16.29 2.06 -29.41
C TYR A 199 17.36 3.09 -29.81
N VAL A 200 18.57 2.63 -30.11
CA VAL A 200 19.69 3.51 -30.47
C VAL A 200 19.38 4.31 -31.74
N THR A 201 18.76 3.68 -32.74
CA THR A 201 18.31 4.36 -33.96
C THR A 201 17.18 5.37 -33.68
N ALA A 202 16.34 5.12 -32.67
CA ALA A 202 15.30 6.07 -32.26
C ALA A 202 15.86 7.27 -31.49
N ALA A 203 16.90 7.05 -30.68
CA ALA A 203 17.52 8.07 -29.84
C ALA A 203 18.41 9.04 -30.63
N LEU A 204 18.94 8.59 -31.77
CA LEU A 204 19.85 9.36 -32.61
C LEU A 204 19.12 10.04 -33.77
N SER A 205 19.46 11.31 -34.05
CA SER A 205 19.01 11.99 -35.26
C SER A 205 19.80 11.50 -36.46
N SER A 206 19.11 11.14 -37.55
CA SER A 206 19.74 10.77 -38.83
C SER A 206 20.53 11.90 -39.48
N GLU A 207 20.40 13.13 -38.99
CA GLU A 207 21.20 14.28 -39.45
C GLU A 207 22.59 14.35 -38.78
N ILE A 208 22.80 13.60 -37.69
CA ILE A 208 24.04 13.60 -36.90
C ILE A 208 24.86 12.34 -37.22
N GLN A 209 24.29 11.16 -36.95
CA GLN A 209 24.91 9.87 -37.26
C GLN A 209 23.83 8.81 -37.46
N THR A 210 24.07 7.87 -38.40
CA THR A 210 23.13 6.77 -38.65
C THR A 210 23.70 5.43 -38.22
N PRO A 211 23.19 4.81 -37.13
CA PRO A 211 23.58 3.46 -36.73
C PRO A 211 23.33 2.44 -37.83
N VAL A 212 24.22 1.46 -37.96
CA VAL A 212 24.17 0.41 -38.99
C VAL A 212 24.12 -0.96 -38.33
N PHE A 213 23.14 -1.77 -38.73
CA PHE A 213 23.05 -3.18 -38.35
C PHE A 213 23.28 -4.07 -39.59
N LYS A 214 24.21 -5.04 -39.50
CA LYS A 214 24.54 -6.00 -40.56
C LYS A 214 24.79 -7.39 -39.99
N GLY A 215 24.30 -8.45 -40.64
CA GLY A 215 24.62 -9.82 -40.25
C GLY A 215 23.51 -10.82 -40.52
N ASP A 216 23.81 -12.09 -40.26
CA ASP A 216 22.84 -13.18 -40.28
C ASP A 216 22.37 -13.41 -38.84
N ILE A 217 21.07 -13.26 -38.58
CA ILE A 217 20.46 -13.59 -37.28
C ILE A 217 19.61 -14.85 -37.44
N ALA A 218 19.92 -15.86 -36.63
CA ALA A 218 19.05 -17.01 -36.39
C ALA A 218 18.24 -16.77 -35.11
N GLY A 219 16.97 -16.38 -35.23
CA GLY A 219 16.05 -16.20 -34.10
C GLY A 219 16.18 -14.83 -33.41
N THR A 220 16.21 -14.82 -32.08
CA THR A 220 16.33 -13.59 -31.27
C THR A 220 17.56 -13.68 -30.39
N VAL A 221 18.53 -12.79 -30.61
CA VAL A 221 19.73 -12.69 -29.77
C VAL A 221 19.39 -11.89 -28.51
N VAL A 222 19.24 -12.59 -27.39
CA VAL A 222 19.02 -12.00 -26.06
C VAL A 222 20.37 -11.72 -25.41
N LEU A 223 20.65 -10.46 -25.08
CA LEU A 223 21.88 -10.09 -24.37
C LEU A 223 21.67 -10.06 -22.87
N GLY A 224 20.49 -9.63 -22.39
CA GLY A 224 20.18 -9.58 -20.97
C GLY A 224 18.74 -10.01 -20.69
N SER A 225 18.52 -10.60 -19.51
CA SER A 225 17.20 -11.10 -19.09
C SER A 225 16.94 -10.83 -17.60
N GLY A 226 15.67 -10.87 -17.19
CA GLY A 226 15.28 -10.62 -15.79
C GLY A 226 15.07 -9.15 -15.43
N PHE A 227 14.97 -8.27 -16.43
CA PHE A 227 14.52 -6.89 -16.22
C PHE A 227 13.02 -6.84 -15.91
N PRO A 228 12.53 -5.80 -15.19
CA PRO A 228 11.10 -5.58 -15.05
C PRO A 228 10.44 -5.52 -16.42
N LYS A 229 9.38 -6.31 -16.65
CA LYS A 229 8.68 -6.40 -17.94
C LYS A 229 8.03 -5.06 -18.32
N ARG A 230 7.83 -4.81 -19.62
CA ARG A 230 6.97 -3.71 -20.08
C ARG A 230 5.50 -4.04 -19.82
N GLU A 231 4.72 -3.01 -19.50
CA GLU A 231 3.28 -3.09 -19.29
C GLU A 231 2.54 -2.25 -20.35
N GLY A 232 1.42 -2.76 -20.87
CA GLY A 232 0.66 -2.09 -21.93
C GLY A 232 1.30 -2.21 -23.32
N PRO A 233 0.64 -1.74 -24.39
CA PRO A 233 1.21 -1.77 -25.74
C PRO A 233 2.38 -0.78 -25.91
N PRO A 234 3.28 -0.97 -26.91
CA PRO A 234 4.29 0.03 -27.25
C PRO A 234 3.64 1.38 -27.57
N ILE A 235 4.23 2.47 -27.07
CA ILE A 235 3.76 3.82 -27.36
C ILE A 235 4.24 4.23 -28.75
N ASP A 236 3.34 4.75 -29.58
CA ASP A 236 3.70 5.29 -30.89
C ASP A 236 4.59 6.54 -30.74
N ARG A 237 5.56 6.73 -31.64
CA ARG A 237 6.51 7.86 -31.55
C ARG A 237 5.80 9.23 -31.64
N SER A 238 4.78 9.35 -32.48
CA SER A 238 3.99 10.59 -32.58
C SER A 238 3.17 10.82 -31.32
N GLU A 239 2.58 9.77 -30.75
CA GLU A 239 1.84 9.84 -29.49
C GLU A 239 2.75 10.24 -28.31
N LEU A 240 3.94 9.65 -28.22
CA LEU A 240 4.94 10.02 -27.22
C LEU A 240 5.33 11.49 -27.35
N ALA A 241 5.66 11.96 -28.55
CA ALA A 241 6.05 13.35 -28.79
C ALA A 241 4.93 14.34 -28.44
N GLN A 242 3.67 14.02 -28.76
CA GLN A 242 2.51 14.85 -28.42
C GLN A 242 2.30 14.93 -26.90
N ASN A 243 2.39 13.80 -26.20
CA ASN A 243 2.24 13.77 -24.75
C ASN A 243 3.37 14.53 -24.04
N LEU A 244 4.62 14.36 -24.48
CA LEU A 244 5.75 15.11 -23.92
C LEU A 244 5.61 16.62 -24.17
N ALA A 245 5.26 17.05 -25.38
CA ALA A 245 5.05 18.46 -25.68
C ALA A 245 3.95 19.09 -24.81
N LYS A 246 2.84 18.37 -24.60
CA LYS A 246 1.77 18.80 -23.71
C LYS A 246 2.23 18.84 -22.24
N ALA A 247 2.97 17.83 -21.79
CA ALA A 247 3.50 17.77 -20.43
C ALA A 247 4.43 18.95 -20.11
N HIS A 248 5.38 19.24 -21.00
CA HIS A 248 6.25 20.43 -20.91
C HIS A 248 5.43 21.71 -20.82
N HIS A 249 4.46 21.90 -21.71
CA HIS A 249 3.61 23.09 -21.72
C HIS A 249 2.88 23.30 -20.39
N LEU A 250 2.26 22.24 -19.85
CA LEU A 250 1.54 22.31 -18.57
C LEU A 250 2.48 22.61 -17.39
N VAL A 251 3.65 21.98 -17.36
CA VAL A 251 4.65 22.19 -16.32
C VAL A 251 5.20 23.62 -16.35
N ASP A 252 5.51 24.15 -17.54
CA ASP A 252 6.04 25.50 -17.70
C ASP A 252 5.00 26.57 -17.32
N GLN A 253 3.76 26.40 -17.78
CA GLN A 253 2.66 27.30 -17.41
C GLN A 253 2.44 27.34 -15.90
N TYR A 254 2.38 26.17 -15.27
CA TYR A 254 2.18 26.11 -13.82
C TYR A 254 3.40 26.62 -13.06
N HIS A 255 4.62 26.38 -13.55
CA HIS A 255 5.84 26.90 -12.94
C HIS A 255 5.81 28.43 -12.84
N TYR A 256 5.42 29.10 -13.93
CA TYR A 256 5.29 30.56 -13.96
C TYR A 256 4.23 31.07 -12.98
N LEU A 257 3.07 30.40 -12.93
CA LEU A 257 2.01 30.72 -11.97
C LEU A 257 2.53 30.60 -10.53
N GLN A 258 3.15 29.48 -10.18
CA GLN A 258 3.64 29.22 -8.84
C GLN A 258 4.69 30.26 -8.39
N LEU A 259 5.62 30.63 -9.28
CA LEU A 259 6.60 31.68 -9.00
C LEU A 259 5.95 33.04 -8.74
N THR A 260 4.89 33.37 -9.48
CA THR A 260 4.17 34.63 -9.32
C THR A 260 3.34 34.65 -8.03
N GLU A 261 2.66 33.55 -7.73
CA GLU A 261 1.64 33.50 -6.69
C GLU A 261 2.15 33.13 -5.30
N LEU A 262 3.23 32.35 -5.22
CA LEU A 262 3.75 31.84 -3.94
C LEU A 262 5.02 32.57 -3.46
N SER A 263 5.61 33.45 -4.27
CA SER A 263 6.86 34.16 -3.91
C SER A 263 6.66 35.22 -2.83
N GLU A 264 5.60 36.02 -2.93
CA GLU A 264 5.26 37.03 -1.94
C GLU A 264 4.33 36.47 -0.86
N ARG A 265 4.76 36.51 0.41
CA ARG A 265 3.99 35.97 1.54
C ARG A 265 2.56 36.53 1.63
N ASN A 266 2.37 37.83 1.40
CA ASN A 266 1.04 38.45 1.47
C ASN A 266 0.13 37.95 0.35
N VAL A 267 0.67 37.78 -0.87
CA VAL A 267 -0.06 37.24 -2.03
C VAL A 267 -0.45 35.79 -1.74
N ARG A 268 0.51 34.96 -1.30
CA ARG A 268 0.27 33.57 -0.89
C ARG A 268 -0.88 33.45 0.09
N LEU A 269 -0.83 34.24 1.18
CA LEU A 269 -1.83 34.19 2.25
C LEU A 269 -3.23 34.63 1.78
N GLN A 270 -3.32 35.63 0.91
CA GLN A 270 -4.61 36.19 0.50
C GLN A 270 -5.30 35.39 -0.60
N GLN A 271 -4.56 34.88 -1.58
CA GLN A 271 -5.15 34.19 -2.72
C GLN A 271 -4.21 33.20 -3.42
N GLY A 272 -2.89 33.42 -3.38
CA GLY A 272 -1.94 32.68 -4.21
C GLY A 272 -2.00 31.17 -4.01
N SER A 273 -2.11 30.71 -2.76
CA SER A 273 -2.25 29.27 -2.47
C SER A 273 -3.55 28.68 -2.98
N LYS A 274 -4.67 29.41 -2.88
CA LYS A 274 -5.96 29.00 -3.44
C LYS A 274 -5.88 28.87 -4.96
N THR A 275 -5.32 29.88 -5.63
CA THR A 275 -5.18 29.91 -7.09
C THR A 275 -4.29 28.77 -7.57
N CYS A 276 -3.10 28.61 -6.97
CA CYS A 276 -2.21 27.49 -7.29
C CYS A 276 -2.84 26.12 -7.03
N SER A 277 -3.57 25.95 -5.93
CA SER A 277 -4.27 24.69 -5.62
C SER A 277 -5.28 24.31 -6.71
N ILE A 278 -6.10 25.27 -7.16
CA ILE A 278 -7.13 25.06 -8.20
C ILE A 278 -6.49 24.74 -9.55
N GLU A 279 -5.43 25.47 -9.93
CA GLU A 279 -4.78 25.30 -11.24
C GLU A 279 -3.87 24.05 -11.31
N LEU A 280 -3.34 23.56 -10.19
CA LEU A 280 -2.48 22.37 -10.17
C LEU A 280 -3.28 21.07 -10.30
N GLU A 281 -4.48 21.02 -9.74
CA GLU A 281 -5.34 19.83 -9.73
C GLU A 281 -5.57 19.22 -11.13
N PRO A 282 -6.00 19.98 -12.17
CA PRO A 282 -6.16 19.41 -13.51
C PRO A 282 -4.83 18.95 -14.13
N VAL A 283 -3.70 19.60 -13.79
CA VAL A 283 -2.37 19.17 -14.25
C VAL A 283 -2.04 17.82 -13.64
N VAL A 284 -2.17 17.66 -12.31
CA VAL A 284 -1.90 16.40 -11.60
C VAL A 284 -2.78 15.28 -12.16
N ASN A 285 -4.08 15.53 -12.29
CA ASN A 285 -5.03 14.54 -12.82
C ASN A 285 -4.66 14.12 -14.25
N TRP A 286 -4.26 15.05 -15.11
CA TRP A 286 -3.84 14.72 -16.47
C TRP A 286 -2.58 13.83 -16.49
N PHE A 287 -1.57 14.11 -15.65
CA PHE A 287 -0.38 13.26 -15.56
C PHE A 287 -0.74 11.85 -15.05
N GLU A 288 -1.54 11.74 -13.99
CA GLU A 288 -1.96 10.44 -13.41
C GLU A 288 -2.81 9.61 -14.40
N GLU A 289 -3.74 10.25 -15.13
CA GLU A 289 -4.55 9.58 -16.16
C GLU A 289 -3.73 9.15 -17.37
N THR A 290 -2.80 9.99 -17.82
CA THR A 290 -1.94 9.71 -18.99
C THR A 290 -1.00 8.55 -18.69
N GLU A 291 -0.39 8.52 -17.50
CA GLU A 291 0.48 7.42 -17.08
C GLU A 291 -0.30 6.10 -16.89
N LYS A 292 -1.56 6.17 -16.44
CA LYS A 292 -2.44 5.00 -16.36
C LYS A 292 -2.82 4.47 -17.75
N ALA A 293 -3.02 5.37 -18.72
CA ALA A 293 -3.35 5.00 -20.10
C ALA A 293 -2.13 4.46 -20.87
N LEU A 294 -0.95 5.02 -20.60
CA LEU A 294 0.32 4.70 -21.25
C LEU A 294 1.40 4.36 -20.20
N PRO A 295 1.38 3.15 -19.61
CA PRO A 295 2.28 2.78 -18.51
C PRO A 295 3.77 2.87 -18.85
N ASP A 296 4.11 2.65 -20.13
CA ASP A 296 5.49 2.68 -20.62
C ASP A 296 6.13 4.09 -20.54
N LEU A 297 5.33 5.16 -20.36
CA LEU A 297 5.83 6.52 -20.09
C LEU A 297 6.70 6.59 -18.83
N ARG A 298 6.47 5.72 -17.84
CA ARG A 298 7.25 5.65 -16.59
C ARG A 298 8.73 5.37 -16.80
N ARG A 299 9.11 4.87 -17.97
CA ARG A 299 10.50 4.57 -18.35
C ARG A 299 11.14 5.68 -19.16
N ASN A 300 10.36 6.62 -19.69
CA ASN A 300 10.89 7.75 -20.43
C ASN A 300 11.51 8.77 -19.46
N SER A 301 12.80 9.05 -19.63
CA SER A 301 13.57 9.93 -18.74
C SER A 301 13.01 11.36 -18.65
N ASP A 302 12.50 11.90 -19.76
CA ASP A 302 11.89 13.23 -19.80
C ASP A 302 10.55 13.26 -19.03
N TRP A 303 9.70 12.23 -19.23
CA TRP A 303 8.47 12.05 -18.45
C TRP A 303 8.75 11.95 -16.94
N ILE A 304 9.74 11.14 -16.54
CA ILE A 304 10.13 10.99 -15.13
C ILE A 304 10.48 12.35 -14.50
N ASN A 305 11.25 13.18 -15.22
CA ASN A 305 11.64 14.51 -14.76
C ASN A 305 10.43 15.46 -14.64
N LEU A 306 9.50 15.41 -15.60
CA LEU A 306 8.28 16.21 -15.59
C LEU A 306 7.36 15.83 -14.42
N VAL A 307 7.16 14.52 -14.19
CA VAL A 307 6.37 14.04 -13.04
C VAL A 307 7.04 14.46 -11.73
N ALA A 308 8.37 14.40 -11.62
CA ALA A 308 9.09 14.88 -10.44
C ALA A 308 8.87 16.38 -10.21
N ARG A 309 8.81 17.19 -11.27
CA ARG A 309 8.50 18.62 -11.19
C ARG A 309 7.08 18.89 -10.69
N VAL A 310 6.09 18.13 -11.18
CA VAL A 310 4.70 18.20 -10.69
C VAL A 310 4.61 17.79 -9.22
N ARG A 311 5.36 16.79 -8.78
CA ARG A 311 5.46 16.42 -7.35
C ARG A 311 6.02 17.56 -6.50
N GLU A 312 7.08 18.24 -6.97
CA GLU A 312 7.64 19.39 -6.26
C GLU A 312 6.62 20.55 -6.16
N PHE A 313 5.81 20.77 -7.20
CA PHE A 313 4.72 21.74 -7.13
C PHE A 313 3.70 21.43 -6.03
N ARG A 314 3.32 20.15 -5.87
CA ARG A 314 2.41 19.69 -4.81
C ARG A 314 3.04 19.85 -3.43
N LYS A 315 4.33 19.55 -3.30
CA LYS A 315 5.09 19.73 -2.07
C LYS A 315 5.13 21.19 -1.62
N ASN A 316 5.33 22.14 -2.54
CA ASN A 316 5.32 23.57 -2.22
C ASN A 316 3.96 24.09 -1.71
N LEU A 317 2.87 23.41 -2.07
CA LEU A 317 1.53 23.70 -1.55
C LEU A 317 1.23 23.00 -0.22
N ALA A 318 2.00 21.97 0.15
CA ALA A 318 1.79 21.25 1.41
C ALA A 318 2.22 22.08 2.63
N ASP A 319 3.10 23.07 2.44
CA ASP A 319 3.54 24.00 3.49
C ASP A 319 2.49 25.10 3.76
N ILE A 320 1.49 24.77 4.57
CA ILE A 320 0.36 25.66 4.86
C ILE A 320 0.65 26.55 6.05
N SER A 321 0.26 27.82 5.96
CA SER A 321 0.34 28.79 7.07
C SER A 321 -1.02 29.19 7.63
N VAL A 322 -1.05 29.57 8.91
CA VAL A 322 -2.23 30.20 9.52
C VAL A 322 -2.56 31.52 8.81
N GLY A 323 -3.84 31.71 8.50
CA GLY A 323 -4.36 32.86 7.77
C GLY A 323 -4.40 32.70 6.25
N GLU A 324 -3.80 31.63 5.72
CA GLU A 324 -3.77 31.34 4.29
C GLU A 324 -5.17 31.02 3.76
N GLN A 325 -5.50 31.54 2.57
CA GLN A 325 -6.75 31.21 1.89
C GLN A 325 -6.58 29.96 1.03
N THR A 326 -7.43 28.97 1.28
CA THR A 326 -7.51 27.73 0.51
C THR A 326 -8.75 27.74 -0.38
N ARG A 327 -8.92 26.69 -1.19
CA ARG A 327 -10.15 26.51 -1.98
C ARG A 327 -11.42 26.35 -1.12
N PHE A 328 -11.28 25.95 0.15
CA PHE A 328 -12.41 25.64 1.05
C PHE A 328 -12.64 26.65 2.16
N GLY A 329 -11.73 27.60 2.35
CA GLY A 329 -11.81 28.56 3.44
C GLY A 329 -10.45 29.02 3.93
N ARG A 330 -10.49 29.89 4.95
CA ARG A 330 -9.30 30.46 5.57
C ARG A 330 -8.74 29.53 6.63
N VAL A 331 -7.43 29.29 6.62
CA VAL A 331 -6.75 28.53 7.67
C VAL A 331 -6.78 29.29 8.98
N ILE A 332 -7.34 28.68 10.02
CA ILE A 332 -7.50 29.29 11.35
C ILE A 332 -6.39 28.90 12.30
N ARG A 333 -6.07 27.60 12.38
CA ARG A 333 -5.00 27.08 13.25
C ARG A 333 -4.57 25.68 12.84
N HIS A 334 -3.40 25.28 13.34
CA HIS A 334 -2.93 23.90 13.29
C HIS A 334 -3.60 23.07 14.40
N LEU A 335 -4.21 21.93 14.05
CA LEU A 335 -4.85 21.02 15.00
C LEU A 335 -3.88 19.95 15.51
N GLY A 336 -2.97 19.49 14.66
CA GLY A 336 -2.00 18.45 15.03
C GLY A 336 -1.19 17.95 13.83
N HIS A 337 -0.15 17.16 14.14
CA HIS A 337 0.66 16.47 13.14
C HIS A 337 0.61 14.96 13.44
N GLY A 338 0.75 14.13 12.41
CA GLY A 338 0.81 12.68 12.52
C GLY A 338 1.82 12.07 11.54
N GLY A 339 1.90 10.74 11.49
CA GLY A 339 2.80 10.01 10.58
C GLY A 339 2.53 10.29 9.10
N TYR A 340 1.29 10.68 8.77
CA TYR A 340 0.83 10.88 7.40
C TYR A 340 0.63 12.34 7.00
N GLY A 341 0.88 13.31 7.88
CA GLY A 341 0.68 14.72 7.52
C GLY A 341 0.34 15.66 8.67
N HIS A 342 -0.16 16.83 8.29
CA HIS A 342 -0.63 17.90 9.18
C HIS A 342 -2.13 18.07 9.06
N VAL A 343 -2.80 18.42 10.16
CA VAL A 343 -4.24 18.70 10.18
C VAL A 343 -4.45 20.18 10.51
N TRP A 344 -5.19 20.87 9.65
CA TRP A 344 -5.47 22.30 9.73
C TRP A 344 -6.96 22.55 9.87
N GLU A 345 -7.35 23.46 10.76
CA GLU A 345 -8.73 23.94 10.84
C GLU A 345 -8.94 25.07 9.83
N LEU A 346 -10.04 24.99 9.08
CA LEU A 346 -10.47 25.97 8.10
C LEU A 346 -11.82 26.57 8.49
N GLU A 347 -11.99 27.86 8.22
CA GLU A 347 -13.29 28.53 8.24
C GLU A 347 -13.75 28.78 6.80
N GLY A 348 -14.76 28.04 6.38
CA GLY A 348 -15.40 28.17 5.08
C GLY A 348 -16.54 29.19 5.07
N ASP A 349 -17.26 29.22 3.96
CA ASP A 349 -18.39 30.13 3.78
C ASP A 349 -19.49 29.88 4.81
N GLY A 350 -20.13 30.97 5.27
CA GLY A 350 -21.19 30.90 6.28
C GLY A 350 -20.71 30.52 7.69
N GLY A 351 -19.39 30.56 7.94
CA GLY A 351 -18.81 30.25 9.26
C GLY A 351 -18.68 28.75 9.55
N LYS A 352 -18.90 27.88 8.55
CA LYS A 352 -18.74 26.44 8.71
C LYS A 352 -17.27 26.08 8.91
N ARG A 353 -16.99 25.20 9.89
CA ARG A 353 -15.64 24.73 10.19
C ARG A 353 -15.35 23.39 9.53
N TYR A 354 -14.15 23.28 8.96
CA TYR A 354 -13.63 22.08 8.34
C TYR A 354 -12.24 21.77 8.88
N ALA A 355 -11.84 20.50 8.81
CA ALA A 355 -10.45 20.10 9.02
C ALA A 355 -9.88 19.60 7.69
N MET A 356 -8.67 20.02 7.35
CA MET A 356 -7.96 19.59 6.16
C MET A 356 -6.70 18.85 6.58
N LYS A 357 -6.64 17.55 6.26
CA LYS A 357 -5.47 16.72 6.49
C LYS A 357 -4.61 16.73 5.24
N VAL A 358 -3.42 17.31 5.35
CA VAL A 358 -2.48 17.50 4.25
C VAL A 358 -1.31 16.55 4.42
N PHE A 359 -1.05 15.75 3.40
CA PHE A 359 0.01 14.76 3.38
C PHE A 359 1.39 15.42 3.39
N HIS A 360 2.38 14.76 3.98
CA HIS A 360 3.77 15.26 4.02
C HIS A 360 4.33 15.39 2.61
N GLY A 361 4.54 16.62 2.14
CA GLY A 361 5.00 16.89 0.77
C GLY A 361 6.34 16.21 0.42
N ASN A 362 7.22 16.03 1.40
CA ASN A 362 8.51 15.35 1.25
C ASN A 362 8.41 13.82 1.12
N GLU A 363 7.23 13.23 1.31
CA GLU A 363 7.00 11.78 1.25
C GLU A 363 6.14 11.38 0.04
N LEU A 364 5.90 12.32 -0.89
CA LEU A 364 5.07 12.10 -2.08
C LEU A 364 5.68 11.11 -3.09
N ASP A 365 6.98 10.84 -2.98
CA ASP A 365 7.70 9.82 -3.74
C ASP A 365 7.56 8.41 -3.14
N ASP A 366 7.16 8.29 -1.87
CA ASP A 366 6.81 7.00 -1.26
C ASP A 366 5.39 6.59 -1.68
N GLU A 367 5.29 5.96 -2.85
CA GLU A 367 4.02 5.46 -3.38
C GLU A 367 3.25 4.56 -2.40
N VAL A 368 3.97 3.86 -1.52
CA VAL A 368 3.35 2.97 -0.54
C VAL A 368 2.65 3.80 0.53
N LYS A 369 3.27 4.87 1.04
CA LYS A 369 2.62 5.81 1.97
C LYS A 369 1.48 6.57 1.31
N VAL A 370 1.66 7.05 0.08
CA VAL A 370 0.61 7.74 -0.70
C VAL A 370 -0.63 6.85 -0.86
N ARG A 371 -0.44 5.59 -1.28
CA ARG A 371 -1.55 4.63 -1.41
C ARG A 371 -2.25 4.36 -0.08
N ARG A 372 -1.52 4.29 1.04
CA ARG A 372 -2.11 4.08 2.38
C ARG A 372 -2.96 5.27 2.80
N PHE A 373 -2.48 6.49 2.57
CA PHE A 373 -3.23 7.70 2.86
C PHE A 373 -4.55 7.75 2.08
N ALA A 374 -4.51 7.44 0.78
CA ALA A 374 -5.71 7.30 -0.05
C ALA A 374 -6.65 6.18 0.43
N ASN A 375 -6.11 5.04 0.84
CA ASN A 375 -6.91 3.93 1.37
C ASN A 375 -7.62 4.29 2.68
N GLY A 376 -6.97 5.01 3.59
CA GLY A 376 -7.61 5.49 4.81
C GLY A 376 -8.79 6.41 4.53
N TYR A 377 -8.61 7.39 3.62
CA TYR A 377 -9.73 8.22 3.13
C TYR A 377 -10.86 7.37 2.55
N ASN A 378 -10.54 6.41 1.66
CA ASN A 378 -11.53 5.56 1.02
C ASN A 378 -12.27 4.65 2.00
N ASN A 379 -11.62 4.23 3.09
CA ASN A 379 -12.23 3.45 4.16
C ASN A 379 -13.17 4.32 5.00
N MET A 380 -12.74 5.50 5.43
CA MET A 380 -13.59 6.45 6.16
C MET A 380 -14.82 6.86 5.34
N ARG A 381 -14.68 7.03 4.02
CA ARG A 381 -15.80 7.39 3.13
C ARG A 381 -16.92 6.35 3.09
N LYS A 382 -16.66 5.10 3.46
CA LYS A 382 -17.67 4.02 3.53
C LYS A 382 -18.45 4.03 4.84
N LEU A 383 -18.03 4.81 5.84
CA LEU A 383 -18.56 4.74 7.19
C LEU A 383 -19.56 5.87 7.42
N GLU A 384 -20.78 5.50 7.83
CA GLU A 384 -21.84 6.44 8.17
C GLU A 384 -22.26 6.21 9.62
N HIS A 385 -21.63 6.97 10.53
CA HIS A 385 -21.87 6.87 11.97
C HIS A 385 -21.74 8.25 12.62
N PRO A 386 -22.59 8.61 13.61
CA PRO A 386 -22.54 9.93 14.26
C PRO A 386 -21.22 10.25 14.97
N TYR A 387 -20.47 9.21 15.38
CA TYR A 387 -19.20 9.31 16.08
C TYR A 387 -17.99 8.96 15.20
N ILE A 388 -18.12 9.01 13.87
CA ILE A 388 -16.98 8.92 12.95
C ILE A 388 -16.87 10.27 12.25
N VAL A 389 -15.65 10.83 12.24
CA VAL A 389 -15.39 12.10 11.54
C VAL A 389 -15.67 11.90 10.05
N ARG A 390 -16.65 12.66 9.52
CA ARG A 390 -17.06 12.55 8.12
C ARG A 390 -16.00 13.16 7.21
N VAL A 391 -15.55 12.39 6.23
CA VAL A 391 -14.71 12.89 5.13
C VAL A 391 -15.57 13.41 3.97
N HIS A 392 -15.12 14.46 3.31
CA HIS A 392 -15.84 15.12 2.21
C HIS A 392 -15.20 14.85 0.85
N GLU A 393 -13.90 15.14 0.74
CA GLU A 393 -13.23 15.18 -0.57
C GLU A 393 -11.74 14.87 -0.47
N MET A 394 -11.22 14.09 -1.43
CA MET A 394 -9.79 13.88 -1.62
C MET A 394 -9.22 15.01 -2.47
N LEU A 395 -8.03 15.49 -2.13
CA LEU A 395 -7.37 16.63 -2.75
C LEU A 395 -6.14 16.16 -3.52
N ALA A 396 -5.99 16.62 -4.76
CA ALA A 396 -4.77 16.41 -5.54
C ALA A 396 -3.65 17.39 -5.13
N ALA A 397 -4.03 18.64 -4.81
CA ALA A 397 -3.11 19.76 -4.58
C ALA A 397 -3.64 20.76 -3.52
N PRO A 398 -2.99 20.88 -2.34
CA PRO A 398 -1.98 19.95 -1.83
C PRO A 398 -2.60 18.55 -1.66
N TYR A 399 -1.78 17.50 -1.74
CA TYR A 399 -2.28 16.14 -1.57
C TYR A 399 -2.81 15.95 -0.16
N GLY A 400 -4.08 15.55 -0.02
CA GLY A 400 -4.76 15.61 1.25
C GLY A 400 -6.22 15.18 1.16
N PHE A 401 -6.98 15.40 2.22
CA PHE A 401 -8.44 15.32 2.18
C PHE A 401 -9.09 16.31 3.16
N LEU A 402 -10.32 16.70 2.84
CA LEU A 402 -11.18 17.55 3.66
C LEU A 402 -12.13 16.68 4.51
N MET A 403 -12.34 17.06 5.76
CA MET A 403 -13.25 16.40 6.70
C MET A 403 -13.95 17.42 7.62
N ASP A 404 -14.95 16.96 8.37
CA ASP A 404 -15.60 17.80 9.38
C ASP A 404 -14.61 18.20 10.50
N SER A 405 -14.68 19.45 10.95
CA SER A 405 -13.98 19.88 12.16
C SER A 405 -14.88 19.66 13.37
N ILE A 406 -14.41 18.85 14.31
CA ILE A 406 -15.08 18.63 15.59
C ILE A 406 -14.53 19.65 16.60
N PRO A 407 -15.38 20.43 17.29
CA PRO A 407 -14.95 21.47 18.24
C PRO A 407 -14.57 20.88 19.61
N GLY A 408 -13.62 19.95 19.60
CA GLY A 408 -13.11 19.26 20.79
C GLY A 408 -11.60 19.02 20.71
N ASP A 409 -11.01 18.68 21.86
CA ASP A 409 -9.63 18.20 21.92
C ASP A 409 -9.58 16.69 21.68
N ASN A 410 -8.42 16.15 21.31
CA ASN A 410 -8.26 14.70 21.33
C ASN A 410 -8.35 14.15 22.76
N LEU A 411 -8.71 12.88 22.88
CA LEU A 411 -9.01 12.23 24.16
C LEU A 411 -7.81 12.23 25.12
N ARG A 412 -6.58 12.39 24.61
CA ARG A 412 -5.38 12.58 25.44
C ARG A 412 -5.42 13.87 26.26
N LYS A 413 -5.93 14.94 25.67
CA LYS A 413 -6.00 16.28 26.26
C LYS A 413 -7.36 16.58 26.90
N ALA A 414 -8.40 15.88 26.44
CA ALA A 414 -9.74 16.05 26.96
C ALA A 414 -9.81 15.72 28.46
N TYR A 415 -10.61 16.50 29.18
CA TYR A 415 -10.95 16.15 30.55
C TYR A 415 -11.90 14.96 30.55
N ILE A 416 -11.58 13.94 31.35
CA ILE A 416 -12.43 12.77 31.58
C ILE A 416 -12.68 12.75 33.07
N ASP A 417 -13.95 12.87 33.47
CA ASP A 417 -14.33 12.77 34.88
C ASP A 417 -14.24 11.32 35.34
N ARG A 418 -13.04 10.95 35.80
CA ARG A 418 -12.77 9.61 36.35
C ARG A 418 -13.41 9.39 37.71
N GLY A 419 -14.01 10.42 38.32
CA GLY A 419 -14.82 10.28 39.52
C GLY A 419 -16.20 9.67 39.26
N ASP A 420 -16.62 9.62 37.99
CA ASP A 420 -17.88 9.01 37.54
C ASP A 420 -17.60 7.77 36.69
N PRO A 421 -17.59 6.56 37.30
CA PRO A 421 -17.38 5.32 36.57
C PRO A 421 -18.42 5.03 35.49
N GLU A 422 -19.66 5.48 35.68
CA GLU A 422 -20.74 5.25 34.71
C GLU A 422 -20.46 6.02 33.42
N SER A 423 -20.13 7.30 33.53
CA SER A 423 -19.75 8.13 32.36
C SER A 423 -18.51 7.61 31.62
N VAL A 424 -17.50 7.12 32.36
CA VAL A 424 -16.28 6.54 31.76
C VAL A 424 -16.58 5.26 30.99
N LEU A 425 -17.39 4.36 31.55
CA LEU A 425 -17.76 3.14 30.84
C LEU A 425 -18.64 3.42 29.64
N GLN A 426 -19.58 4.35 29.76
CA GLN A 426 -20.41 4.76 28.62
C GLN A 426 -19.56 5.32 27.47
N LEU A 427 -18.54 6.14 27.77
CA LEU A 427 -17.58 6.62 26.78
C LEU A 427 -16.86 5.46 26.07
N MET A 428 -16.38 4.46 26.83
CA MET A 428 -15.74 3.28 26.25
C MET A 428 -16.70 2.45 25.40
N ILE A 429 -17.96 2.30 25.82
CA ILE A 429 -18.99 1.60 25.07
C ILE A 429 -19.27 2.32 23.73
N ASP A 430 -19.41 3.64 23.74
CA ASP A 430 -19.63 4.44 22.52
C ASP A 430 -18.48 4.26 21.51
N ILE A 431 -17.24 4.25 22.01
CA ILE A 431 -16.05 4.02 21.18
C ILE A 431 -16.10 2.60 20.58
N CYS A 432 -16.39 1.59 21.40
CA CYS A 432 -16.46 0.21 20.93
C CYS A 432 -17.60 -0.01 19.92
N GLU A 433 -18.78 0.57 20.14
CA GLU A 433 -19.91 0.49 19.20
C GLU A 433 -19.58 1.19 17.88
N THR A 434 -18.84 2.30 17.93
CA THR A 434 -18.34 2.98 16.73
C THR A 434 -17.35 2.10 15.94
N VAL A 435 -16.43 1.42 16.63
CA VAL A 435 -15.50 0.48 15.99
C VAL A 435 -16.25 -0.74 15.44
N GLN A 436 -17.25 -1.24 16.16
CA GLN A 436 -18.11 -2.33 15.70
C GLN A 436 -18.85 -1.95 14.39
N HIS A 437 -19.36 -0.72 14.29
CA HIS A 437 -19.95 -0.22 13.06
C HIS A 437 -18.94 -0.29 11.90
N ALA A 438 -17.71 0.20 12.10
CA ALA A 438 -16.65 0.09 11.09
C ALA A 438 -16.38 -1.38 10.71
N HIS A 439 -16.37 -2.27 11.71
CA HIS A 439 -16.12 -3.69 11.49
C HIS A 439 -17.18 -4.35 10.63
N SER A 440 -18.45 -3.96 10.79
CA SER A 440 -19.57 -4.43 9.97
C SER A 440 -19.42 -4.07 8.49
N GLN A 441 -18.71 -2.98 8.19
CA GLN A 441 -18.37 -2.52 6.84
C GLN A 441 -17.01 -3.07 6.35
N GLN A 442 -16.47 -4.09 7.03
CA GLN A 442 -15.16 -4.68 6.76
C GLN A 442 -13.98 -3.70 6.86
N VAL A 443 -14.18 -2.56 7.54
CA VAL A 443 -13.11 -1.61 7.87
C VAL A 443 -12.59 -1.96 9.27
N ARG A 444 -11.28 -1.87 9.46
CA ARG A 444 -10.62 -1.99 10.77
C ARG A 444 -9.96 -0.67 11.08
N HIS A 445 -9.85 -0.30 12.35
CA HIS A 445 -9.25 0.96 12.70
C HIS A 445 -7.72 0.86 12.72
N ARG A 446 -7.17 -0.15 13.40
CA ARG A 446 -5.74 -0.53 13.48
C ARG A 446 -4.79 0.50 14.09
N ASP A 447 -5.31 1.61 14.60
CA ASP A 447 -4.56 2.69 15.25
C ASP A 447 -5.43 3.36 16.32
N ILE A 448 -6.14 2.57 17.12
CA ILE A 448 -6.99 3.08 18.20
C ILE A 448 -6.09 3.56 19.33
N LYS A 449 -6.09 4.87 19.57
CA LYS A 449 -5.32 5.54 20.63
C LYS A 449 -5.97 6.89 20.97
N PRO A 450 -5.64 7.49 22.13
CA PRO A 450 -6.26 8.75 22.55
C PRO A 450 -6.13 9.91 21.56
N GLU A 451 -5.08 9.93 20.73
CA GLU A 451 -4.84 10.98 19.73
C GLU A 451 -5.82 10.93 18.54
N ASN A 452 -6.39 9.75 18.23
CA ASN A 452 -7.27 9.52 17.08
C ASN A 452 -8.76 9.55 17.46
N ILE A 453 -9.09 9.98 18.68
CA ILE A 453 -10.45 10.14 19.18
C ILE A 453 -10.60 11.59 19.64
N ILE A 454 -11.45 12.36 18.96
CA ILE A 454 -11.78 13.74 19.34
C ILE A 454 -12.94 13.69 20.33
N ALA A 455 -12.81 14.38 21.46
CA ALA A 455 -13.82 14.37 22.51
C ALA A 455 -14.49 15.74 22.60
N GLU A 456 -15.80 15.76 22.40
CA GLU A 456 -16.63 16.97 22.45
C GLU A 456 -17.71 16.79 23.52
N TYR A 457 -17.88 17.78 24.40
CA TYR A 457 -19.02 17.78 25.32
C TYR A 457 -20.28 18.20 24.57
N ASN A 458 -21.29 17.33 24.55
CA ASN A 458 -22.59 17.66 23.99
C ASN A 458 -23.35 18.65 24.90
N GLY A 459 -24.49 19.16 24.42
CA GLY A 459 -25.33 20.11 25.18
C GLY A 459 -25.86 19.58 26.51
N ASP A 460 -25.88 18.26 26.70
CA ASP A 460 -26.31 17.58 27.92
C ASP A 460 -25.13 17.30 28.88
N GLY A 461 -23.91 17.76 28.56
CA GLY A 461 -22.71 17.58 29.37
C GLY A 461 -22.04 16.21 29.27
N ARG A 462 -22.48 15.35 28.34
CA ARG A 462 -21.85 14.05 28.07
C ARG A 462 -20.74 14.20 27.03
N LEU A 463 -19.64 13.50 27.25
CA LEU A 463 -18.50 13.46 26.35
C LEU A 463 -18.78 12.53 25.16
N ALA A 464 -18.84 13.07 23.94
CA ALA A 464 -19.03 12.35 22.69
C ALA A 464 -17.66 12.05 22.01
N PRO A 465 -17.35 10.78 21.68
CA PRO A 465 -16.07 10.39 21.12
C PRO A 465 -16.08 10.24 19.59
N TYR A 466 -15.58 11.21 18.85
CA TYR A 466 -15.48 11.17 17.39
C TYR A 466 -14.18 10.50 16.93
N LEU A 467 -14.27 9.33 16.29
CA LEU A 467 -13.13 8.56 15.79
C LEU A 467 -12.68 9.04 14.41
N THR A 468 -11.37 9.02 14.17
CA THR A 468 -10.74 9.37 12.87
C THR A 468 -9.57 8.43 12.55
N ASP A 469 -8.93 8.60 11.39
CA ASP A 469 -7.68 7.92 11.01
C ASP A 469 -7.77 6.39 10.86
N PHE A 470 -8.89 5.90 10.32
CA PHE A 470 -9.12 4.48 10.05
C PHE A 470 -8.12 3.90 9.03
N ASP A 471 -7.48 2.79 9.41
CA ASP A 471 -6.62 1.95 8.56
C ASP A 471 -5.38 2.68 7.99
N LEU A 472 -4.98 3.80 8.59
CA LEU A 472 -3.80 4.53 8.16
C LEU A 472 -2.49 3.85 8.61
N ALA A 473 -2.41 3.22 9.80
CA ALA A 473 -1.13 2.78 10.38
C ALA A 473 -0.71 1.33 10.06
N TYR A 474 -1.61 0.45 9.58
CA TYR A 474 -1.40 -1.01 9.51
C TYR A 474 -0.10 -1.47 8.82
N HIS A 475 0.37 -0.71 7.84
CA HIS A 475 1.50 -1.10 7.03
C HIS A 475 2.79 -0.30 7.34
N GLU A 476 2.76 0.71 8.22
CA GLU A 476 3.99 1.41 8.67
C GLU A 476 4.92 0.48 9.45
N THR A 477 4.34 -0.46 10.19
CA THR A 477 5.08 -1.44 10.98
C THR A 477 5.95 -2.38 10.16
N ASN A 478 5.72 -2.51 8.84
CA ASN A 478 6.58 -3.29 7.92
C ASN A 478 8.00 -2.70 7.73
N ARG A 479 8.23 -1.40 8.01
CA ARG A 479 9.54 -0.74 7.79
C ARG A 479 10.13 -0.05 9.03
N THR A 480 9.32 0.22 10.06
CA THR A 480 9.71 1.18 11.14
C THR A 480 10.12 0.52 12.46
N VAL A 481 10.25 -0.81 12.53
CA VAL A 481 10.74 -1.48 13.76
C VAL A 481 12.20 -1.10 14.07
N THR A 482 12.98 -0.65 13.07
CA THR A 482 14.42 -0.41 13.22
C THR A 482 14.87 1.05 13.35
N THR A 483 14.02 2.07 13.09
CA THR A 483 14.52 3.47 12.99
C THR A 483 13.83 4.53 13.86
N ASN A 484 12.70 4.26 14.52
CA ASN A 484 12.06 5.24 15.41
C ASN A 484 11.62 4.66 16.75
N ILE A 485 12.59 4.34 17.61
CA ILE A 485 12.39 4.08 19.06
C ILE A 485 11.94 5.38 19.79
N GLY A 486 11.87 6.53 19.10
CA GLY A 486 11.59 7.85 19.68
C GLY A 486 10.12 8.30 19.75
N VAL A 487 9.16 7.62 19.11
CA VAL A 487 7.72 7.99 19.20
C VAL A 487 6.99 6.94 20.03
N GLY A 488 7.19 6.97 21.34
CA GLY A 488 6.70 5.96 22.30
C GLY A 488 5.17 5.74 22.34
N GLY A 489 4.37 6.53 21.62
CA GLY A 489 2.91 6.42 21.61
C GLY A 489 2.35 5.21 20.83
N VAL A 490 2.95 4.84 19.69
CA VAL A 490 2.39 3.77 18.82
C VAL A 490 2.58 2.37 19.43
N ILE A 491 3.71 2.14 20.10
CA ILE A 491 4.03 0.84 20.72
C ILE A 491 3.06 0.50 21.87
N ASN A 492 2.51 1.51 22.54
CA ASN A 492 1.67 1.30 23.73
C ASN A 492 0.28 0.76 23.41
N TYR A 493 -0.25 1.05 22.21
CA TYR A 493 -1.62 0.70 21.83
C TYR A 493 -1.69 -0.38 20.75
N ALA A 494 -0.66 -0.51 19.89
CA ALA A 494 -0.66 -1.48 18.80
C ALA A 494 -0.51 -2.93 19.31
N ALA A 495 -1.22 -3.86 18.67
CA ALA A 495 -1.08 -5.27 18.98
C ALA A 495 0.32 -5.79 18.56
N PRO A 496 0.94 -6.74 19.31
CA PRO A 496 2.28 -7.23 19.00
C PRO A 496 2.43 -7.75 17.56
N GLU A 497 1.44 -8.47 17.04
CA GLU A 497 1.45 -8.99 15.68
C GLU A 497 1.40 -7.89 14.61
N GLN A 498 0.88 -6.70 14.92
CA GLN A 498 0.97 -5.56 13.99
C GLN A 498 2.41 -5.08 13.89
N LEU A 499 3.19 -5.12 14.97
CA LEU A 499 4.58 -4.65 15.04
C LEU A 499 5.57 -5.68 14.49
N PHE A 500 5.43 -6.94 14.90
CA PHE A 500 6.43 -7.98 14.64
C PHE A 500 6.08 -8.91 13.48
N GLU A 501 4.79 -9.08 13.17
CA GLU A 501 4.30 -9.94 12.08
C GLU A 501 3.23 -9.25 11.20
N PRO A 502 3.48 -8.02 10.71
CA PRO A 502 2.48 -7.20 10.00
C PRO A 502 1.83 -7.89 8.80
N ASN A 503 2.49 -8.86 8.16
CA ASN A 503 1.95 -9.57 7.00
C ASN A 503 1.12 -10.81 7.36
N ALA A 504 1.05 -11.22 8.63
CA ALA A 504 0.27 -12.35 9.08
C ALA A 504 -1.25 -12.10 8.96
N ARG A 505 -2.02 -13.16 8.77
CA ARG A 505 -3.50 -13.08 8.73
C ARG A 505 -4.07 -12.56 10.04
N THR A 506 -3.42 -12.87 11.16
CA THR A 506 -3.76 -12.38 12.50
C THR A 506 -3.59 -10.87 12.63
N ALA A 507 -2.62 -10.25 11.94
CA ALA A 507 -2.50 -8.79 11.94
C ALA A 507 -3.64 -8.09 11.17
N ARG A 508 -4.50 -8.86 10.48
CA ARG A 508 -5.67 -8.38 9.72
C ARG A 508 -7.01 -8.67 10.39
N SER A 509 -7.03 -9.37 11.52
CA SER A 509 -8.28 -9.73 12.23
C SER A 509 -8.85 -8.54 13.01
N GLU A 510 -10.07 -8.69 13.53
CA GLU A 510 -10.68 -7.71 14.46
C GLU A 510 -9.95 -7.66 15.81
N THR A 511 -9.23 -8.73 16.15
CA THR A 511 -8.58 -8.89 17.47
C THR A 511 -7.41 -7.92 17.70
N VAL A 512 -6.93 -7.24 16.65
CA VAL A 512 -5.96 -6.13 16.78
C VAL A 512 -6.63 -4.87 17.35
N ASP A 513 -7.87 -4.58 16.94
CA ASP A 513 -8.65 -3.47 17.49
C ASP A 513 -9.11 -3.79 18.90
N VAL A 514 -9.45 -5.05 19.20
CA VAL A 514 -9.76 -5.52 20.58
C VAL A 514 -8.57 -5.28 21.52
N PHE A 515 -7.35 -5.59 21.09
CA PHE A 515 -6.15 -5.30 21.87
C PHE A 515 -6.00 -3.80 22.13
N SER A 516 -6.14 -2.99 21.08
CA SER A 516 -6.00 -1.54 21.16
C SER A 516 -7.08 -0.89 22.04
N LEU A 517 -8.32 -1.40 22.00
CA LEU A 517 -9.42 -0.99 22.89
C LEU A 517 -9.14 -1.31 24.36
N ALA A 518 -8.48 -2.43 24.66
CA ALA A 518 -8.07 -2.75 26.03
C ALA A 518 -7.00 -1.79 26.56
N GLN A 519 -6.02 -1.43 25.72
CA GLN A 519 -5.01 -0.42 26.04
C GLN A 519 -5.64 0.97 26.22
N LEU A 520 -6.62 1.32 25.38
CA LEU A 520 -7.40 2.55 25.53
C LEU A 520 -8.22 2.55 26.82
N MET A 521 -8.88 1.44 27.16
CA MET A 521 -9.63 1.29 28.41
C MET A 521 -8.73 1.56 29.64
N PHE A 522 -7.51 1.02 29.63
CA PHE A 522 -6.51 1.31 30.65
C PHE A 522 -6.25 2.82 30.78
N PHE A 523 -6.01 3.51 29.66
CA PHE A 523 -5.77 4.96 29.65
C PHE A 523 -6.97 5.77 30.17
N VAL A 524 -8.18 5.44 29.72
CA VAL A 524 -9.40 6.16 30.11
C VAL A 524 -9.64 6.01 31.62
N ILE A 525 -9.46 4.80 32.18
CA ILE A 525 -9.65 4.55 33.61
C ILE A 525 -8.55 5.16 34.47
N THR A 526 -7.27 4.95 34.12
CA THR A 526 -6.13 5.30 35.00
C THR A 526 -5.57 6.70 34.75
N GLY A 527 -5.83 7.27 33.57
CA GLY A 527 -5.21 8.51 33.09
C GLY A 527 -3.72 8.38 32.72
N ARG A 528 -3.20 7.16 32.64
CA ARG A 528 -1.78 6.86 32.35
C ARG A 528 -1.69 6.08 31.04
N ASP A 529 -0.62 6.29 30.27
CA ASP A 529 -0.36 5.43 29.12
C ASP A 529 -0.02 4.01 29.59
N PRO A 530 -0.56 2.98 28.93
CA PRO A 530 -0.17 1.62 29.21
C PRO A 530 1.26 1.34 28.71
N SER A 531 1.93 0.36 29.30
CA SER A 531 3.14 -0.22 28.72
C SER A 531 2.78 -1.17 27.58
N GLY A 532 3.36 -0.94 26.39
CA GLY A 532 3.26 -1.88 25.25
C GLY A 532 4.05 -3.19 25.43
N GLU A 533 4.89 -3.28 26.46
CA GLU A 533 5.79 -4.44 26.69
C GLU A 533 5.52 -5.15 28.02
N ASN A 534 5.10 -4.41 29.07
CA ASN A 534 4.91 -4.94 30.42
C ASN A 534 3.43 -4.96 30.83
N PHE A 535 2.70 -5.92 30.27
CA PHE A 535 1.25 -6.09 30.55
C PHE A 535 0.96 -6.46 32.01
N THR A 536 1.88 -7.14 32.69
CA THR A 536 1.74 -7.46 34.13
C THR A 536 1.68 -6.18 34.96
N LYS A 537 2.57 -5.21 34.69
CA LYS A 537 2.55 -3.91 35.35
C LYS A 537 1.27 -3.13 35.05
N ASN A 538 0.76 -3.19 33.82
CA ASN A 538 -0.52 -2.56 33.49
C ASN A 538 -1.66 -3.20 34.31
N VAL A 539 -1.70 -4.52 34.44
CA VAL A 539 -2.69 -5.21 35.28
C VAL A 539 -2.59 -4.79 36.75
N GLU A 540 -1.39 -4.67 37.30
CA GLU A 540 -1.17 -4.23 38.68
C GLU A 540 -1.72 -2.81 38.92
N ILE A 541 -1.38 -1.87 38.02
CA ILE A 541 -1.86 -0.49 38.10
C ILE A 541 -3.39 -0.45 37.96
N LEU A 542 -3.94 -1.15 36.96
CA LEU A 542 -5.37 -1.17 36.72
C LEU A 542 -6.12 -1.77 37.92
N THR A 543 -5.59 -2.85 38.52
CA THR A 543 -6.18 -3.47 39.72
C THR A 543 -6.20 -2.50 40.89
N HIS A 544 -5.11 -1.76 41.09
CA HIS A 544 -5.02 -0.77 42.17
C HIS A 544 -6.04 0.37 41.99
N ASP A 545 -6.09 0.98 40.80
CA ASP A 545 -6.98 2.10 40.53
C ASP A 545 -8.46 1.64 40.60
N LEU A 546 -8.80 0.47 40.04
CA LEU A 546 -10.16 -0.09 40.06
C LEU A 546 -10.68 -0.41 41.47
N ALA A 547 -9.82 -0.85 42.39
CA ALA A 547 -10.23 -1.21 43.75
C ALA A 547 -10.85 -0.05 44.54
N SER A 548 -10.49 1.19 44.19
CA SER A 548 -11.07 2.41 44.78
C SER A 548 -12.15 3.06 43.90
N TRP A 549 -12.35 2.54 42.69
CA TRP A 549 -13.20 3.14 41.66
C TRP A 549 -14.58 2.50 41.60
N VAL A 550 -14.67 1.17 41.70
CA VAL A 550 -15.90 0.40 41.50
C VAL A 550 -15.98 -0.81 42.45
N ASP A 551 -17.16 -1.44 42.53
CA ASP A 551 -17.38 -2.69 43.28
C ASP A 551 -16.43 -3.82 42.81
N ASP A 552 -15.99 -4.65 43.75
CA ASP A 552 -15.04 -5.76 43.51
C ASP A 552 -15.46 -6.67 42.34
N ARG A 553 -16.77 -6.89 42.14
CA ARG A 553 -17.29 -7.70 41.03
C ARG A 553 -17.06 -7.01 39.69
N ALA A 554 -17.34 -5.71 39.60
CA ALA A 554 -17.11 -4.92 38.39
C ALA A 554 -15.60 -4.79 38.10
N ALA A 555 -14.80 -4.54 39.14
CA ALA A 555 -13.35 -4.52 39.04
C ALA A 555 -12.81 -5.85 38.50
N ALA A 556 -13.25 -6.98 39.04
CA ALA A 556 -12.85 -8.30 38.56
C ALA A 556 -13.20 -8.54 37.08
N THR A 557 -14.40 -8.14 36.64
CA THR A 557 -14.79 -8.21 35.22
C THR A 557 -13.87 -7.39 34.32
N LEU A 558 -13.60 -6.13 34.66
CA LEU A 558 -12.75 -5.24 33.86
C LEU A 558 -11.29 -5.71 33.83
N ILE A 559 -10.76 -6.22 34.94
CA ILE A 559 -9.40 -6.77 35.02
C ILE A 559 -9.28 -8.01 34.13
N ASN A 560 -10.26 -8.92 34.18
CA ASN A 560 -10.26 -10.12 33.37
C ASN A 560 -10.40 -9.80 31.88
N LEU A 561 -11.25 -8.83 31.53
CA LEU A 561 -11.40 -8.34 30.17
C LEU A 561 -10.09 -7.75 29.63
N TYR A 562 -9.39 -6.93 30.42
CA TYR A 562 -8.10 -6.38 30.04
C TYR A 562 -7.06 -7.50 29.81
N LYS A 563 -6.97 -8.47 30.73
CA LYS A 563 -6.03 -9.61 30.61
C LYS A 563 -6.25 -10.45 29.36
N SER A 564 -7.50 -10.85 29.10
CA SER A 564 -7.81 -11.67 27.92
C SER A 564 -7.57 -10.90 26.61
N SER A 565 -7.98 -9.63 26.57
CA SER A 565 -7.86 -8.79 25.38
C SER A 565 -6.43 -8.38 25.04
N THR A 566 -5.54 -8.34 26.05
CA THR A 566 -4.11 -8.06 25.88
C THR A 566 -3.24 -9.31 25.74
N SER A 567 -3.84 -10.51 25.56
CA SER A 567 -3.05 -11.73 25.34
C SER A 567 -2.14 -11.59 24.11
N LYS A 568 -0.92 -12.12 24.22
CA LYS A 568 0.02 -12.20 23.09
C LYS A 568 -0.50 -13.08 21.96
N GLN A 569 -1.32 -14.09 22.28
CA GLN A 569 -1.94 -14.96 21.29
C GLN A 569 -3.29 -14.38 20.85
N PRO A 570 -3.45 -13.96 19.57
CA PRO A 570 -4.69 -13.32 19.11
C PRO A 570 -5.93 -14.22 19.24
N SER A 571 -5.75 -15.54 19.24
CA SER A 571 -6.83 -16.52 19.42
C SER A 571 -7.38 -16.61 20.85
N GLU A 572 -6.66 -16.08 21.84
CA GLU A 572 -7.09 -16.06 23.24
C GLU A 572 -7.85 -14.78 23.61
N ARG A 573 -7.85 -13.80 22.71
CA ARG A 573 -8.60 -12.54 22.88
C ARG A 573 -10.08 -12.76 22.58
N PRO A 574 -10.98 -11.87 23.05
CA PRO A 574 -12.31 -11.75 22.45
C PRO A 574 -12.18 -11.64 20.92
N GLN A 575 -12.92 -12.46 20.18
CA GLN A 575 -12.71 -12.59 18.73
C GLN A 575 -13.37 -11.45 17.94
N THR A 576 -14.33 -10.77 18.55
CA THR A 576 -15.02 -9.61 17.99
C THR A 576 -15.08 -8.48 19.00
N VAL A 577 -15.27 -7.24 18.52
CA VAL A 577 -15.52 -6.08 19.41
C VAL A 577 -16.83 -6.24 20.19
N VAL A 578 -17.79 -7.00 19.63
CA VAL A 578 -19.07 -7.31 20.30
C VAL A 578 -18.87 -8.11 21.58
N ASP A 579 -17.94 -9.06 21.57
CA ASP A 579 -17.59 -9.85 22.75
C ASP A 579 -16.98 -8.94 23.84
N PHE A 580 -16.13 -7.98 23.44
CA PHE A 580 -15.55 -6.99 24.34
C PHE A 580 -16.62 -6.08 24.97
N VAL A 581 -17.55 -5.55 24.15
CA VAL A 581 -18.66 -4.71 24.62
C VAL A 581 -19.58 -5.45 25.59
N SER A 582 -19.80 -6.75 25.36
CA SER A 582 -20.68 -7.55 26.22
C SER A 582 -20.13 -7.63 27.65
N GLU A 583 -18.81 -7.76 27.82
CA GLU A 583 -18.15 -7.73 29.14
C GLU A 583 -18.13 -6.33 29.76
N LEU A 584 -17.97 -5.26 28.96
CA LEU A 584 -18.10 -3.88 29.44
C LEU A 584 -19.50 -3.60 30.00
N ARG A 585 -20.56 -3.99 29.26
CA ARG A 585 -21.96 -3.83 29.70
C ARG A 585 -22.28 -4.63 30.96
N ARG A 586 -21.62 -5.78 31.14
CA ARG A 586 -21.72 -6.57 32.38
C ARG A 586 -21.11 -5.82 33.57
N ALA A 587 -19.95 -5.19 33.39
CA ALA A 587 -19.32 -4.37 34.43
C ALA A 587 -20.16 -3.10 34.74
N GLU A 588 -20.64 -2.40 33.71
CA GLU A 588 -21.53 -1.23 33.82
C GLU A 588 -22.79 -1.57 34.63
N SER A 589 -23.43 -2.70 34.32
CA SER A 589 -24.62 -3.15 35.03
C SER A 589 -24.35 -3.37 36.52
N VAL A 590 -23.16 -3.83 36.91
CA VAL A 590 -22.79 -3.99 38.32
C VAL A 590 -22.54 -2.66 39.00
N ILE A 591 -21.93 -1.70 38.31
CA ILE A 591 -21.65 -0.35 38.83
C ILE A 591 -22.94 0.41 39.13
N GLN A 592 -23.91 0.36 38.20
CA GLN A 592 -25.23 0.95 38.38
C GLN A 592 -26.03 0.36 39.56
N ILE A 593 -25.64 -0.83 40.05
CA ILE A 593 -26.25 -1.42 41.25
C ILE A 593 -25.59 -0.89 42.52
N ALA A 594 -24.25 -0.78 42.52
CA ALA A 594 -23.48 -0.37 43.68
C ALA A 594 -23.82 1.07 44.10
N SER A 595 -24.30 1.89 43.16
CA SER A 595 -24.83 3.24 43.39
C SER A 595 -26.22 3.31 44.03
N GLY A 596 -26.93 2.19 44.24
CA GLY A 596 -28.22 2.18 44.96
C GLY A 596 -29.00 0.86 44.92
N THR A 597 -28.76 0.01 45.93
CA THR A 597 -29.45 -1.26 46.25
C THR A 597 -29.41 -2.36 45.19
N ASP A 598 -28.97 -3.57 45.58
CA ASP A 598 -28.97 -4.83 44.80
C ASP A 598 -30.39 -5.30 44.40
N GLN A 599 -31.41 -4.48 44.62
CA GLN A 599 -32.82 -4.71 44.32
C GLN A 599 -33.24 -3.82 43.15
N ILE A 600 -33.67 -4.44 42.06
CA ILE A 600 -34.27 -3.75 40.93
C ILE A 600 -35.76 -3.60 41.23
N PRO A 601 -36.32 -2.37 41.22
CA PRO A 601 -37.76 -2.17 41.34
C PRO A 601 -38.51 -3.01 40.30
N GLU A 602 -39.66 -3.56 40.66
CA GLU A 602 -40.42 -4.48 39.80
C GLU A 602 -40.68 -3.89 38.39
N GLY A 603 -41.02 -2.60 38.32
CA GLY A 603 -41.27 -1.87 37.08
C GLY A 603 -40.03 -1.60 36.20
N ASP A 604 -38.83 -1.86 36.71
CA ASP A 604 -37.56 -1.59 36.02
C ASP A 604 -36.88 -2.85 35.48
N LEU A 605 -37.36 -4.04 35.88
CA LEU A 605 -36.75 -5.33 35.49
C LEU A 605 -36.72 -5.49 33.96
N CYS A 606 -37.85 -5.30 33.29
CA CYS A 606 -37.95 -5.41 31.83
C CYS A 606 -37.08 -4.37 31.11
N ARG A 607 -36.99 -3.14 31.66
CA ARG A 607 -36.13 -2.09 31.09
C ARG A 607 -34.65 -2.46 31.17
N ARG A 608 -34.20 -2.99 32.31
CA ARG A 608 -32.82 -3.48 32.48
C ARG A 608 -32.49 -4.64 31.54
N ILE A 609 -33.41 -5.59 31.36
CA ILE A 609 -33.22 -6.72 30.42
C ILE A 609 -33.07 -6.21 28.99
N GLY A 610 -33.95 -5.30 28.54
CA GLY A 610 -33.88 -4.71 27.21
C GLY A 610 -32.59 -3.94 26.98
N HIS A 611 -32.17 -3.14 27.96
CA HIS A 611 -30.93 -2.39 27.92
C HIS A 611 -29.71 -3.31 27.80
N LEU A 612 -29.62 -4.35 28.64
CA LEU A 612 -28.48 -5.25 28.65
C LEU A 612 -28.39 -6.11 27.37
N TYR A 613 -29.53 -6.58 26.85
CA TYR A 613 -29.55 -7.44 25.67
C TYR A 613 -29.39 -6.66 24.35
N ALA A 614 -30.17 -5.59 24.17
CA ALA A 614 -30.28 -4.88 22.90
C ALA A 614 -29.46 -3.58 22.84
N GLY A 615 -29.06 -3.03 23.99
CA GLY A 615 -28.39 -1.72 24.07
C GLY A 615 -29.37 -0.54 24.17
N ILE A 616 -28.81 0.66 24.37
CA ILE A 616 -29.60 1.90 24.50
C ILE A 616 -30.28 2.20 23.14
N ASN A 617 -31.56 2.60 23.15
CA ASN A 617 -32.39 2.94 21.99
C ASN A 617 -32.81 1.79 21.05
N HIS A 618 -32.48 0.53 21.35
CA HIS A 618 -32.82 -0.63 20.49
C HIS A 618 -33.91 -1.55 21.07
N TYR A 619 -34.63 -1.06 22.09
CA TYR A 619 -35.76 -1.76 22.70
C TYR A 619 -36.85 -0.77 23.11
N SER A 620 -38.05 -1.28 23.31
CA SER A 620 -39.16 -0.57 23.95
C SER A 620 -39.54 -1.32 25.22
N ALA A 621 -39.75 -0.62 26.34
CA ALA A 621 -40.12 -1.24 27.60
C ALA A 621 -41.22 -0.47 28.34
N THR A 622 -42.10 -1.22 28.97
CA THR A 622 -43.10 -0.79 29.96
C THR A 622 -42.78 -1.44 31.31
N GLU A 623 -43.57 -1.18 32.35
CA GLU A 623 -43.35 -1.76 33.69
C GLU A 623 -43.36 -3.31 33.71
N GLY A 624 -44.06 -3.96 32.77
CA GLY A 624 -44.22 -5.42 32.77
C GLY A 624 -43.77 -6.12 31.49
N GLU A 625 -43.28 -5.38 30.49
CA GLU A 625 -42.94 -5.94 29.18
C GLU A 625 -41.79 -5.17 28.54
N CYS A 626 -40.83 -5.88 27.95
CA CYS A 626 -39.87 -5.29 27.02
C CYS A 626 -39.86 -6.04 25.69
N ARG A 627 -39.82 -5.26 24.61
CA ARG A 627 -39.79 -5.74 23.23
C ARG A 627 -38.52 -5.25 22.56
N MET A 628 -37.82 -6.16 21.91
CA MET A 628 -36.53 -5.94 21.25
C MET A 628 -36.39 -6.88 20.04
N ASN A 629 -35.36 -6.70 19.23
CA ASN A 629 -35.02 -7.62 18.14
C ASN A 629 -33.69 -8.32 18.45
N SER A 630 -33.48 -9.51 17.89
CA SER A 630 -32.17 -10.16 17.88
C SER A 630 -31.16 -9.32 17.12
N ARG A 631 -29.87 -9.56 17.37
CA ARG A 631 -28.76 -8.86 16.70
C ARG A 631 -28.81 -8.98 15.17
N SER A 632 -29.38 -10.07 14.64
CA SER A 632 -29.55 -10.28 13.20
C SER A 632 -30.79 -9.58 12.61
N GLY A 633 -31.68 -9.06 13.46
CA GLY A 633 -33.00 -8.54 13.09
C GLY A 633 -34.03 -9.60 12.72
N GLN A 634 -33.67 -10.89 12.72
CA GLN A 634 -34.53 -11.99 12.23
C GLN A 634 -35.50 -12.53 13.28
N VAL A 635 -35.30 -12.21 14.56
CA VAL A 635 -36.15 -12.67 15.66
C VAL A 635 -36.61 -11.48 16.48
N GLU A 636 -37.92 -11.24 16.52
CA GLU A 636 -38.56 -10.35 17.48
C GLU A 636 -38.67 -11.07 18.84
N ILE A 637 -38.29 -10.36 19.89
CA ILE A 637 -38.19 -10.87 21.25
C ILE A 637 -39.07 -10.01 22.15
N VAL A 638 -39.99 -10.65 22.89
CA VAL A 638 -40.84 -9.97 23.87
C VAL A 638 -40.70 -10.69 25.22
N ALA A 639 -40.15 -10.02 26.23
CA ALA A 639 -40.05 -10.55 27.59
C ALA A 639 -41.09 -9.86 28.49
N ARG A 640 -41.96 -10.66 29.13
CA ARG A 640 -43.08 -10.20 29.96
C ARG A 640 -42.99 -10.75 31.37
N ILE A 641 -43.35 -9.96 32.36
CA ILE A 641 -43.54 -10.40 33.75
C ILE A 641 -44.95 -11.02 33.87
N LYS A 642 -45.04 -12.27 34.34
CA LYS A 642 -46.32 -12.98 34.56
C LYS A 642 -46.84 -12.83 35.98
N ASN A 643 -45.96 -13.03 36.95
CA ASN A 643 -46.25 -12.82 38.37
C ASN A 643 -44.97 -12.52 39.13
N ILE A 644 -45.13 -11.95 40.32
CA ILE A 644 -44.05 -11.76 41.29
C ILE A 644 -44.49 -12.44 42.58
N THR A 645 -43.64 -13.31 43.10
CA THR A 645 -43.93 -14.06 44.31
C THR A 645 -43.68 -13.18 45.55
N PRO A 646 -44.34 -13.46 46.69
CA PRO A 646 -44.07 -12.76 47.96
C PRO A 646 -42.62 -12.91 48.47
N ARG A 647 -41.82 -13.79 47.85
CA ARG A 647 -40.39 -14.00 48.16
C ARG A 647 -39.47 -13.10 47.33
N GLY A 648 -39.99 -12.21 46.48
CA GLY A 648 -39.19 -11.29 45.67
C GLY A 648 -38.59 -11.92 44.40
N THR A 649 -39.23 -12.95 43.85
CA THR A 649 -38.86 -13.56 42.56
C THR A 649 -39.98 -13.41 41.53
N ALA A 650 -39.63 -13.12 40.30
CA ALA A 650 -40.55 -13.02 39.17
C ALA A 650 -40.62 -14.33 38.37
N SER A 651 -41.81 -14.66 37.87
CA SER A 651 -41.97 -15.57 36.72
C SER A 651 -42.10 -14.73 35.46
N MET A 652 -41.29 -15.04 34.45
CA MET A 652 -41.27 -14.32 33.18
C MET A 652 -41.64 -15.24 32.02
N GLU A 653 -42.28 -14.67 31.01
CA GLU A 653 -42.51 -15.30 29.71
C GLU A 653 -41.69 -14.59 28.65
N LEU A 654 -40.89 -15.35 27.91
CA LEU A 654 -40.13 -14.88 26.77
C LEU A 654 -40.77 -15.43 25.49
N GLU A 655 -41.21 -14.53 24.62
CA GLU A 655 -41.71 -14.83 23.28
C GLU A 655 -40.63 -14.52 22.25
N CYS A 656 -40.27 -15.52 21.43
CA CYS A 656 -39.37 -15.35 20.29
C CYS A 656 -40.16 -15.66 19.01
N ALA A 657 -40.30 -14.66 18.14
CA ALA A 657 -41.05 -14.75 16.88
C ALA A 657 -40.15 -14.36 15.71
N VAL A 658 -40.17 -15.16 14.65
CA VAL A 658 -39.35 -14.90 13.46
C VAL A 658 -40.02 -13.81 12.61
N THR A 659 -39.30 -12.73 12.34
CA THR A 659 -39.81 -11.53 11.64
C THR A 659 -39.89 -11.72 10.13
N ASP A 660 -38.91 -12.42 9.54
CA ASP A 660 -38.76 -12.59 8.08
C ASP A 660 -38.40 -14.04 7.69
N LYS A 661 -38.10 -14.32 6.42
CA LYS A 661 -37.70 -15.69 5.99
C LYS A 661 -36.34 -16.09 6.58
N ILE A 662 -36.35 -17.04 7.50
CA ILE A 662 -35.15 -17.76 8.01
C ILE A 662 -34.64 -18.74 6.93
N PRO A 663 -33.46 -18.50 6.31
CA PRO A 663 -32.92 -19.39 5.27
C PRO A 663 -32.35 -20.68 5.85
N VAL A 664 -33.14 -21.74 5.99
CA VAL A 664 -32.63 -23.07 6.40
C VAL A 664 -32.10 -23.80 5.17
N PRO A 665 -30.76 -23.92 4.96
CA PRO A 665 -30.23 -24.62 3.79
C PRO A 665 -30.63 -26.10 3.89
N SER A 666 -30.89 -26.75 2.75
CA SER A 666 -31.12 -28.21 2.62
C SER A 666 -32.47 -28.81 3.08
N LEU A 667 -33.40 -28.04 3.64
CA LEU A 667 -34.73 -28.57 4.03
C LEU A 667 -35.85 -28.19 3.04
N LYS A 668 -36.59 -29.21 2.58
CA LYS A 668 -37.60 -29.10 1.50
C LYS A 668 -39.00 -28.68 1.97
N SER A 669 -39.25 -28.58 3.28
CA SER A 669 -40.58 -28.23 3.81
C SER A 669 -40.49 -27.44 5.13
N GLY A 670 -41.47 -26.56 5.36
CA GLY A 670 -41.58 -25.79 6.60
C GLY A 670 -41.76 -26.65 7.86
N ARG A 671 -42.34 -27.86 7.75
CA ARG A 671 -42.46 -28.78 8.90
C ARG A 671 -41.08 -29.28 9.34
N SER A 672 -40.24 -29.75 8.41
CA SER A 672 -38.89 -30.23 8.71
C SER A 672 -37.99 -29.14 9.30
N ALA A 673 -38.13 -27.90 8.83
CA ALA A 673 -37.43 -26.75 9.40
C ALA A 673 -37.81 -26.50 10.87
N ARG A 674 -39.11 -26.55 11.19
CA ARG A 674 -39.59 -26.39 12.57
C ARG A 674 -39.13 -27.50 13.49
N ASP A 675 -39.13 -28.75 13.02
CA ASP A 675 -38.66 -29.90 13.79
C ASP A 675 -37.16 -29.77 14.11
N SER A 676 -36.35 -29.31 13.15
CA SER A 676 -34.92 -29.06 13.35
C SER A 676 -34.67 -27.97 14.40
N ILE A 677 -35.36 -26.82 14.29
CA ILE A 677 -35.22 -25.73 15.28
C ILE A 677 -35.68 -26.18 16.66
N ASN A 678 -36.79 -26.93 16.76
CA ASN A 678 -37.29 -27.48 18.02
C ASN A 678 -36.26 -28.40 18.69
N ILE A 679 -35.61 -29.31 17.94
CA ILE A 679 -34.57 -30.20 18.48
C ILE A 679 -33.39 -29.39 19.06
N ARG A 680 -32.98 -28.30 18.40
CA ARG A 680 -31.91 -27.43 18.90
C ARG A 680 -32.33 -26.70 20.17
N LEU A 681 -33.53 -26.13 20.17
CA LEU A 681 -34.09 -25.45 21.34
C LEU A 681 -34.27 -26.39 22.52
N ASP A 682 -34.69 -27.64 22.31
CA ASP A 682 -34.83 -28.62 23.39
C ASP A 682 -33.46 -28.96 24.03
N LYS A 683 -32.39 -28.99 23.23
CA LYS A 683 -31.01 -29.13 23.76
C LYS A 683 -30.57 -27.91 24.57
N VAL A 684 -30.95 -26.71 24.14
CA VAL A 684 -30.66 -25.46 24.86
C VAL A 684 -31.41 -25.44 26.19
N VAL A 685 -32.72 -25.70 26.18
CA VAL A 685 -33.57 -25.69 27.37
C VAL A 685 -33.17 -26.75 28.38
N ALA A 686 -32.74 -27.94 27.94
CA ALA A 686 -32.24 -28.99 28.84
C ALA A 686 -31.03 -28.56 29.69
N ARG A 687 -30.30 -27.51 29.29
CA ARG A 687 -29.16 -26.95 30.02
C ARG A 687 -29.53 -25.77 30.92
N LEU A 688 -30.76 -25.27 30.85
CA LEU A 688 -31.23 -24.08 31.54
C LEU A 688 -32.19 -24.46 32.68
N PRO A 689 -31.72 -24.49 33.95
CA PRO A 689 -32.57 -24.89 35.07
C PRO A 689 -33.75 -23.93 35.27
N GLY A 690 -34.94 -24.49 35.51
CA GLY A 690 -36.17 -23.71 35.77
C GLY A 690 -36.78 -23.03 34.55
N VAL A 691 -36.35 -23.39 33.33
CA VAL A 691 -36.92 -22.89 32.07
C VAL A 691 -37.77 -23.97 31.41
N GLN A 692 -39.00 -23.62 31.01
CA GLN A 692 -39.88 -24.50 30.24
C GLN A 692 -40.17 -23.87 28.89
N ARG A 693 -40.31 -24.69 27.84
CA ARG A 693 -40.60 -24.23 26.48
C ARG A 693 -41.99 -24.68 26.05
N HIS A 694 -42.70 -23.81 25.36
CA HIS A 694 -44.00 -24.10 24.76
C HIS A 694 -44.03 -23.60 23.31
N ALA A 695 -44.68 -24.34 22.42
CA ALA A 695 -44.79 -23.98 21.01
C ALA A 695 -45.81 -22.84 20.80
N GLY A 696 -45.52 -21.91 19.90
CA GLY A 696 -46.48 -20.91 19.45
C GLY A 696 -47.41 -21.44 18.34
N ASN A 697 -48.55 -20.76 18.17
CA ASN A 697 -49.61 -21.18 17.25
C ASN A 697 -49.78 -20.22 16.03
N LYS A 698 -48.89 -19.22 15.85
CA LYS A 698 -49.02 -18.19 14.80
C LYS A 698 -47.69 -17.92 14.07
N GLY A 699 -47.76 -17.51 12.79
CA GLY A 699 -46.63 -16.95 12.02
C GLY A 699 -45.69 -17.98 11.35
N ALA A 700 -44.55 -17.48 10.82
CA ALA A 700 -43.52 -18.28 10.15
C ALA A 700 -42.87 -19.29 11.12
N TYR A 701 -42.53 -18.84 12.34
CA TYR A 701 -42.18 -19.67 13.50
C TYR A 701 -42.25 -18.81 14.78
N GLN A 702 -42.79 -19.38 15.87
CA GLN A 702 -42.96 -18.70 17.16
C GLN A 702 -42.77 -19.71 18.30
N VAL A 703 -42.08 -19.31 19.35
CA VAL A 703 -41.82 -20.14 20.54
C VAL A 703 -41.86 -19.29 21.82
N PHE A 704 -42.33 -19.90 22.90
CA PHE A 704 -42.43 -19.28 24.22
C PHE A 704 -41.56 -20.01 25.23
N PHE A 705 -40.95 -19.27 26.15
CA PHE A 705 -40.23 -19.80 27.29
C PHE A 705 -40.77 -19.23 28.59
N THR A 706 -41.07 -20.10 29.55
CA THR A 706 -41.44 -19.71 30.91
C THR A 706 -40.21 -19.84 31.80
N ILE A 707 -39.79 -18.74 32.42
CA ILE A 707 -38.62 -18.66 33.29
C ILE A 707 -39.11 -18.41 34.71
N ASN A 708 -38.90 -19.39 35.60
CA ASN A 708 -39.27 -19.27 37.00
C ASN A 708 -38.10 -18.85 37.88
N ASP A 709 -38.43 -18.26 39.03
CA ASP A 709 -37.48 -17.85 40.06
C ASP A 709 -36.45 -16.83 39.58
N VAL A 710 -36.87 -15.85 38.75
CA VAL A 710 -36.02 -14.73 38.35
C VAL A 710 -35.90 -13.77 39.53
N THR A 711 -34.71 -13.62 40.07
CA THR A 711 -34.47 -12.67 41.17
C THR A 711 -34.59 -11.24 40.67
N LEU A 712 -35.18 -10.34 41.47
CA LEU A 712 -35.28 -8.91 41.17
C LEU A 712 -33.95 -8.18 41.41
N ASN A 713 -32.89 -8.67 40.77
CA ASN A 713 -31.53 -8.16 40.85
C ASN A 713 -30.79 -8.48 39.54
N VAL A 714 -29.53 -8.04 39.42
CA VAL A 714 -28.77 -8.24 38.17
C VAL A 714 -28.44 -9.69 37.89
N THR A 715 -28.34 -10.57 38.90
CA THR A 715 -28.24 -12.01 38.66
C THR A 715 -29.46 -12.53 37.90
N GLY A 716 -30.66 -12.02 38.22
CA GLY A 716 -31.88 -12.36 37.50
C GLY A 716 -31.92 -11.76 36.09
N VAL A 717 -31.53 -10.49 35.93
CA VAL A 717 -31.42 -9.84 34.61
C VAL A 717 -30.46 -10.58 33.70
N ASN A 718 -29.23 -10.86 34.17
CA ASN A 718 -28.22 -11.62 33.43
C ASN A 718 -28.74 -13.00 33.05
N ARG A 719 -29.38 -13.71 33.99
CA ARG A 719 -29.98 -15.02 33.72
C ARG A 719 -31.00 -14.95 32.58
N VAL A 720 -31.86 -13.92 32.56
CA VAL A 720 -32.84 -13.75 31.47
C VAL A 720 -32.13 -13.43 30.16
N THR A 721 -31.18 -12.50 30.15
CA THR A 721 -30.40 -12.13 28.95
C THR A 721 -29.62 -13.31 28.36
N ASP A 722 -29.05 -14.17 29.20
CA ASP A 722 -28.37 -15.41 28.80
C ASP A 722 -29.36 -16.39 28.15
N ILE A 723 -30.56 -16.53 28.73
CA ILE A 723 -31.63 -17.36 28.16
C ILE A 723 -32.08 -16.82 26.81
N ILE A 724 -32.24 -15.49 26.66
CA ILE A 724 -32.57 -14.86 25.38
C ILE A 724 -31.48 -15.18 24.36
N SER A 725 -30.21 -14.97 24.71
CA SER A 725 -29.08 -15.23 23.82
C SER A 725 -29.03 -16.69 23.37
N ALA A 726 -29.23 -17.63 24.30
CA ALA A 726 -29.24 -19.05 23.99
C ALA A 726 -30.45 -19.46 23.12
N ALA A 727 -31.63 -18.89 23.38
CA ALA A 727 -32.84 -19.14 22.59
C ALA A 727 -32.68 -18.62 21.15
N VAL A 728 -32.19 -17.39 20.98
CA VAL A 728 -31.92 -16.79 19.67
C VAL A 728 -30.86 -17.59 18.92
N ALA A 729 -29.77 -17.98 19.57
CA ALA A 729 -28.76 -18.86 18.96
C ALA A 729 -29.37 -20.18 18.47
N GLY A 730 -30.24 -20.83 19.26
CA GLY A 730 -30.90 -22.06 18.81
C GLY A 730 -31.82 -21.89 17.59
N ILE A 731 -32.38 -20.69 17.41
CA ILE A 731 -33.22 -20.33 16.25
C ILE A 731 -32.36 -20.01 15.03
N GLU A 732 -31.34 -19.17 15.19
CA GLU A 732 -30.54 -18.58 14.10
C GLU A 732 -29.32 -19.41 13.69
N GLN A 733 -28.89 -20.38 14.49
CA GLN A 733 -27.74 -21.23 14.16
C GLN A 733 -28.08 -22.15 12.98
N TRP A 734 -27.27 -22.11 11.92
CA TRP A 734 -27.45 -22.89 10.68
C TRP A 734 -26.67 -24.18 10.70
#